data_AF-A0A813RBI6-F1
#
_entry.id   AF-A0A813RBI6-F1
#
_cell.length_a   1.000
_cell.length_b   1.000
_cell.length_c   1.000
_cell.angle_alpha   90.00
_cell.angle_beta   90.00
_cell.angle_gamma   90.00
#
_symmetry.space_group_name_H-M   'P 1'
#
loop_
_entity.id
_entity.type
_entity.pdbx_description
1 polymer ?
#
loop_
_entity_poly.entity_id
_entity_poly.type
_entity_poly.pdbx_seq_one_letter_code
_entity_poly.pdbx_strand_id
1 'polypeptide(L)'
;MSFYITLPSNSSMNFYPNNTLTNYRNQLPIPLKFEGIYEVGLVEMIFRQSWNIDLGILEYHHEKEISRFNIQSKDVKYTSNIIDAININLEKFSIENLKKNLESTGFTPDKINQEQEILKKSKNLPKLIFKYSLLTFQCPDNCYFKFIGPFKKILGLVHDWFSPKTPPEIININNIHIVEALYIYCDIIDYQFVGDTKSQLLRTVVVSNNYNSLVSVNYENPHYVSLNQNQINSINIDIRSDTGDNVHFLEGKQADGNVFRGAIVQNGYGLGGDFKRFFSWFIPILKENSIPLVKKVGKEVISNITNIANDTLNGQNFEDSLKKNIYSVKMSRIKNSSECVKSELDLFYLPSTNTSIESGIWTEYTPISLKDKSIDFYVAGSSNYIHLNRTHLYLNVSILNENGLIISESDQVGPINNFASSLFRQVEIKLNGLPIEPTNNSYAYKAYLNDLLNYGEDAKSSYLQTINEVKVDNVFNQGLIQRRKHVLNSNGNLEFLTKIHCDIFNSERFLINGVDLSIKILRNDNSFCLMCDPSRGKYNIRINEAKLIIRRVRISPSIMFAHNLALEKSTAKYPIKRVVVENAIISQNILSFSTNFNYKIFPNRIVFGLVENISHTGDYQKNPYNFQNFNLSSVDVKIDGQSYTYGSELKLNFQNNNYLRAYNTLFDNIDKPIFITGNNITREDFKNGYTIFVYDLSPDLCSGEPFNLLKTGNLSIHMTFSKGPSNPIQLVVYQEFDSIIEIDQNRVVSSDLSLK
;
A
#
# COMPACT_ATOMS: atom_id res chain seq x y z
N MET A 1 -10.74 -27.71 25.95
CA MET A 1 -11.26 -27.76 24.56
C MET A 1 -12.20 -26.58 24.39
N SER A 2 -11.93 -25.67 23.45
CA SER A 2 -12.82 -24.56 23.12
C SER A 2 -13.38 -24.78 21.72
N PHE A 3 -14.63 -24.39 21.51
CA PHE A 3 -15.32 -24.47 20.22
C PHE A 3 -16.30 -23.31 20.09
N TYR A 4 -16.73 -23.05 18.87
CA TYR A 4 -17.67 -21.99 18.55
C TYR A 4 -18.99 -22.58 18.06
N ILE A 5 -20.09 -21.93 18.41
CA ILE A 5 -21.42 -22.23 17.89
C ILE A 5 -21.96 -20.94 17.27
N THR A 6 -22.34 -21.01 16.00
CA THR A 6 -23.08 -19.93 15.34
C THR A 6 -24.58 -20.15 15.54
N LEU A 7 -25.30 -19.11 15.97
CA LEU A 7 -26.72 -19.15 16.27
C LEU A 7 -27.51 -18.19 15.35
N PRO A 8 -27.88 -18.58 14.12
CA PRO A 8 -28.69 -17.74 13.25
C PRO A 8 -30.13 -17.59 13.77
N SER A 9 -30.70 -16.40 13.69
CA SER A 9 -32.07 -16.12 14.14
C SER A 9 -33.16 -16.78 13.30
N ASN A 10 -32.85 -17.11 12.05
CA ASN A 10 -33.74 -17.79 11.11
C ASN A 10 -33.48 -19.31 11.00
N SER A 11 -32.68 -19.87 11.90
CA SER A 11 -32.46 -21.32 11.97
C SER A 11 -33.58 -22.00 12.75
N SER A 12 -33.73 -23.32 12.58
CA SER A 12 -34.63 -24.16 13.38
C SER A 12 -36.12 -23.79 13.32
N MET A 13 -36.55 -23.02 12.31
CA MET A 13 -37.96 -22.60 12.12
C MET A 13 -38.95 -23.77 12.06
N ASN A 14 -38.49 -24.98 11.68
CA ASN A 14 -39.30 -26.19 11.72
C ASN A 14 -39.65 -26.67 13.13
N PHE A 15 -38.73 -26.47 14.08
CA PHE A 15 -38.90 -26.85 15.47
C PHE A 15 -39.52 -25.69 16.26
N TYR A 16 -39.19 -24.45 15.88
CA TYR A 16 -39.59 -23.22 16.55
C TYR A 16 -40.15 -22.21 15.53
N PRO A 17 -41.40 -22.40 15.07
CA PRO A 17 -41.99 -21.54 14.03
C PRO A 17 -42.20 -20.09 14.48
N ASN A 18 -42.21 -19.84 15.79
CA ASN A 18 -42.40 -18.52 16.39
C ASN A 18 -41.08 -17.75 16.57
N ASN A 19 -39.94 -18.26 16.08
CA ASN A 19 -38.66 -17.54 16.15
C ASN A 19 -38.77 -16.18 15.44
N THR A 20 -38.29 -15.13 16.11
CA THR A 20 -38.18 -13.77 15.57
C THR A 20 -36.70 -13.37 15.45
N LEU A 21 -36.43 -12.19 14.87
CA LEU A 21 -35.05 -11.67 14.80
C LEU A 21 -34.47 -11.32 16.18
N THR A 22 -35.32 -11.06 17.18
CA THR A 22 -34.90 -10.70 18.54
C THR A 22 -34.99 -11.84 19.53
N ASN A 23 -35.89 -12.80 19.34
CA ASN A 23 -36.08 -13.92 20.25
C ASN A 23 -36.19 -15.21 19.45
N TYR A 24 -35.16 -16.04 19.55
CA TYR A 24 -35.05 -17.26 18.75
C TYR A 24 -34.33 -18.39 19.47
N ARG A 25 -34.77 -19.61 19.18
CA ARG A 25 -34.17 -20.85 19.67
C ARG A 25 -33.56 -21.66 18.54
N ASN A 26 -32.32 -22.11 18.73
CA ASN A 26 -31.60 -22.97 17.81
C ASN A 26 -31.57 -24.41 18.35
N GLN A 27 -32.07 -25.37 17.58
CA GLN A 27 -31.93 -26.80 17.88
C GLN A 27 -30.53 -27.26 17.44
N LEU A 28 -29.75 -27.84 18.35
CA LEU A 28 -28.43 -28.38 18.01
C LEU A 28 -28.59 -29.73 17.29
N PRO A 29 -27.77 -30.01 16.25
CA PRO A 29 -27.84 -31.27 15.52
C PRO A 29 -27.40 -32.48 16.37
N ILE A 30 -26.53 -32.24 17.35
CA ILE A 30 -26.06 -33.24 18.32
C ILE A 30 -26.06 -32.56 19.70
N PRO A 31 -26.60 -33.21 20.76
CA PRO A 31 -26.53 -32.67 22.11
C PRO A 31 -25.08 -32.49 22.56
N LEU A 32 -24.74 -31.30 23.04
CA LEU A 32 -23.44 -31.04 23.64
C LEU A 32 -23.45 -31.59 25.07
N LYS A 33 -22.46 -32.40 25.41
CA LYS A 33 -22.26 -32.95 26.75
C LYS A 33 -20.93 -32.44 27.29
N PHE A 34 -20.98 -31.89 28.49
CA PHE A 34 -19.84 -31.26 29.15
C PHE A 34 -19.44 -32.06 30.38
N GLU A 35 -18.15 -32.40 30.46
CA GLU A 35 -17.57 -33.07 31.63
C GLU A 35 -16.72 -32.06 32.42
N GLY A 36 -17.32 -31.44 33.43
CA GLY A 36 -16.68 -30.43 34.28
C GLY A 36 -17.38 -29.07 34.26
N ILE A 37 -16.69 -28.04 34.76
CA ILE A 37 -17.21 -26.66 34.78
C ILE A 37 -16.85 -26.01 33.45
N TYR A 38 -17.87 -25.60 32.71
CA TYR A 38 -17.73 -24.91 31.43
C TYR A 38 -18.37 -23.53 31.50
N GLU A 39 -17.80 -22.61 30.74
CA GLU A 39 -18.28 -21.25 30.61
C GLU A 39 -18.50 -20.93 29.14
N VAL A 40 -19.42 -20.01 28.86
CA VAL A 40 -19.74 -19.53 27.52
C VAL A 40 -19.68 -18.01 27.49
N GLY A 41 -19.19 -17.46 26.39
CA GLY A 41 -19.13 -16.04 26.16
C GLY A 41 -19.58 -15.70 24.75
N LEU A 42 -20.20 -14.53 24.58
CA LEU A 42 -20.47 -13.98 23.26
C LEU A 42 -19.17 -13.44 22.65
N VAL A 43 -18.76 -14.01 21.51
CA VAL A 43 -17.51 -13.66 20.82
C VAL A 43 -17.77 -12.73 19.65
N GLU A 44 -18.79 -13.02 18.85
CA GLU A 44 -19.17 -12.23 17.69
C GLU A 44 -20.70 -12.08 17.62
N MET A 45 -21.18 -10.91 17.24
CA MET A 45 -22.57 -10.67 16.85
C MET A 45 -22.62 -9.86 15.57
N ILE A 46 -23.35 -10.36 14.56
CA ILE A 46 -23.58 -9.65 13.31
C ILE A 46 -25.07 -9.35 13.19
N PHE A 47 -25.42 -8.08 13.03
CA PHE A 47 -26.81 -7.65 12.84
C PHE A 47 -26.89 -6.43 11.93
N ARG A 48 -28.06 -6.19 11.32
CA ARG A 48 -28.28 -5.01 10.49
C ARG A 48 -28.93 -3.91 11.30
N GLN A 49 -28.23 -2.80 11.47
CA GLN A 49 -28.78 -1.65 12.18
C GLN A 49 -29.79 -0.94 11.29
N SER A 50 -31.06 -1.02 11.64
CA SER A 50 -32.15 -0.42 10.85
C SER A 50 -32.87 0.72 11.58
N TRP A 51 -32.28 1.19 12.69
CA TRP A 51 -32.71 2.32 13.49
C TRP A 51 -31.58 3.37 13.54
N ASN A 52 -31.95 4.66 13.58
CA ASN A 52 -31.14 5.88 13.34
C ASN A 52 -30.96 6.23 11.86
N ILE A 53 -31.75 7.16 11.32
CA ILE A 53 -32.02 7.30 9.87
C ILE A 53 -31.51 8.64 9.32
N ASP A 54 -30.85 8.64 8.15
CA ASP A 54 -30.76 9.83 7.29
C ASP A 54 -32.17 10.09 6.74
N LEU A 55 -32.92 10.97 7.42
CA LEU A 55 -34.37 10.97 7.40
C LEU A 55 -34.90 11.18 5.99
N GLY A 56 -34.42 12.16 5.22
CA GLY A 56 -34.85 12.33 3.83
C GLY A 56 -34.61 13.75 3.31
N ILE A 57 -35.22 14.09 2.17
CA ILE A 57 -35.12 15.41 1.55
C ILE A 57 -36.49 16.07 1.51
N LEU A 58 -36.59 17.29 2.00
CA LEU A 58 -37.73 18.17 1.75
C LEU A 58 -37.39 19.07 0.56
N GLU A 59 -38.18 19.02 -0.49
CA GLU A 59 -38.13 19.99 -1.58
C GLU A 59 -39.23 21.04 -1.40
N TYR A 60 -38.88 22.30 -1.63
CA TYR A 60 -39.83 23.40 -1.77
C TYR A 60 -39.81 23.90 -3.20
N HIS A 61 -40.99 23.95 -3.82
CA HIS A 61 -41.18 24.35 -5.20
C HIS A 61 -41.99 25.64 -5.24
N HIS A 62 -41.45 26.66 -5.92
CA HIS A 62 -42.12 27.92 -6.20
C HIS A 62 -41.90 28.29 -7.66
N GLU A 63 -42.98 28.36 -8.43
CA GLU A 63 -42.95 28.55 -9.89
C GLU A 63 -42.05 27.52 -10.61
N LYS A 64 -40.88 27.94 -11.12
CA LYS A 64 -39.89 27.07 -11.81
C LYS A 64 -38.66 26.73 -10.97
N GLU A 65 -38.56 27.24 -9.74
CA GLU A 65 -37.40 27.02 -8.88
C GLU A 65 -37.66 25.97 -7.79
N ILE A 66 -36.62 25.20 -7.47
CA ILE A 66 -36.66 24.08 -6.52
C ILE A 66 -35.56 24.27 -5.47
N SER A 67 -35.93 24.33 -4.21
CA SER A 67 -35.02 24.31 -3.06
C SER A 67 -35.05 22.95 -2.39
N ARG A 68 -33.89 22.36 -2.07
CA ARG A 68 -33.78 21.04 -1.43
C ARG A 68 -33.13 21.14 -0.05
N PHE A 69 -33.75 20.51 0.94
CA PHE A 69 -33.29 20.48 2.32
C PHE A 69 -33.10 19.04 2.77
N ASN A 70 -31.86 18.65 3.09
CA ASN A 70 -31.55 17.33 3.63
C ASN A 70 -31.83 17.31 5.14
N ILE A 71 -32.51 16.28 5.62
CA ILE A 71 -32.89 16.09 7.03
C ILE A 71 -32.15 14.86 7.56
N GLN A 72 -31.31 15.02 8.60
CA GLN A 72 -30.46 13.94 9.13
C GLN A 72 -30.84 13.56 10.57
N SER A 73 -30.59 12.30 10.97
CA SER A 73 -30.95 11.74 12.30
C SER A 73 -30.35 12.50 13.49
N LYS A 74 -29.10 12.95 13.35
CA LYS A 74 -28.36 13.69 14.39
C LYS A 74 -29.02 15.03 14.75
N ASP A 75 -29.85 15.56 13.86
CA ASP A 75 -30.53 16.84 14.05
C ASP A 75 -31.83 16.68 14.88
N VAL A 76 -32.32 15.45 15.07
CA VAL A 76 -33.68 15.12 15.54
C VAL A 76 -33.79 15.07 17.07
N LYS A 77 -32.67 15.19 17.80
CA LYS A 77 -32.68 15.19 19.27
C LYS A 77 -33.59 16.29 19.85
N TYR A 78 -33.84 17.35 19.08
CA TYR A 78 -34.86 18.38 19.35
C TYR A 78 -35.55 18.80 18.04
N THR A 79 -36.73 18.23 17.74
CA THR A 79 -37.50 18.45 16.48
C THR A 79 -37.78 19.93 16.17
N SER A 80 -37.84 20.79 17.20
CA SER A 80 -38.02 22.24 17.05
C SER A 80 -36.87 22.92 16.31
N ASN A 81 -35.62 22.53 16.58
CA ASN A 81 -34.44 23.21 16.02
C ASN A 81 -34.29 22.97 14.51
N ILE A 82 -34.68 21.79 14.02
CA ILE A 82 -34.70 21.48 12.58
C ILE A 82 -35.73 22.35 11.87
N ILE A 83 -36.94 22.42 12.44
CA ILE A 83 -38.06 23.11 11.81
C ILE A 83 -37.79 24.61 11.76
N ASP A 84 -37.21 25.16 12.84
CA ASP A 84 -36.75 26.54 12.86
C ASP A 84 -35.65 26.79 11.81
N ALA A 85 -34.69 25.88 11.66
CA ALA A 85 -33.64 26.00 10.65
C ALA A 85 -34.19 25.92 9.21
N ILE A 86 -35.13 25.01 8.93
CA ILE A 86 -35.79 24.92 7.63
C ILE A 86 -36.59 26.20 7.36
N ASN A 87 -37.36 26.68 8.33
CA ASN A 87 -38.15 27.91 8.21
C ASN A 87 -37.30 29.14 7.95
N ILE A 88 -36.17 29.29 8.65
CA ILE A 88 -35.22 30.40 8.42
C ILE A 88 -34.72 30.39 6.98
N ASN A 89 -34.41 29.21 6.42
CA ASN A 89 -33.91 29.11 5.05
C ASN A 89 -35.03 29.31 4.00
N LEU A 90 -36.25 28.84 4.27
CA LEU A 90 -37.41 29.13 3.44
C LEU A 90 -37.69 30.64 3.38
N GLU A 91 -37.64 31.34 4.52
CA GLU A 91 -37.82 32.79 4.58
C GLU A 91 -36.76 33.53 3.76
N LYS A 92 -35.48 33.13 3.87
CA LYS A 92 -34.40 33.71 3.06
C LYS A 92 -34.62 33.55 1.56
N PHE A 93 -34.96 32.33 1.12
CA PHE A 93 -35.21 32.03 -0.29
C PHE A 93 -36.39 32.84 -0.84
N SER A 94 -37.48 32.96 -0.08
CA SER A 94 -38.62 33.79 -0.47
C SER A 94 -38.24 35.27 -0.63
N ILE A 95 -37.41 35.83 0.27
CA ILE A 95 -36.95 37.22 0.19
C ILE A 95 -36.05 37.45 -1.04
N GLU A 96 -35.17 36.51 -1.37
CA GLU A 96 -34.27 36.62 -2.53
C GLU A 96 -35.04 36.62 -3.85
N ASN A 97 -36.05 35.75 -3.99
CA ASN A 97 -36.88 35.73 -5.20
C ASN A 97 -37.74 36.98 -5.34
N LEU A 98 -38.23 37.54 -4.24
CA LEU A 98 -38.90 38.83 -4.26
C LEU A 98 -37.99 39.96 -4.74
N LYS A 99 -36.72 39.99 -4.28
CA LYS A 99 -35.73 40.97 -4.77
C LYS A 99 -35.52 40.86 -6.28
N LYS A 100 -35.27 39.64 -6.79
CA LYS A 100 -35.08 39.41 -8.23
C LYS A 100 -36.26 39.88 -9.07
N ASN A 101 -37.49 39.58 -8.62
CA ASN A 101 -38.70 40.00 -9.32
C ASN A 101 -38.88 41.52 -9.29
N LEU A 102 -38.64 42.18 -8.15
CA LEU A 102 -38.75 43.64 -8.03
C LEU A 102 -37.67 44.39 -8.82
N GLU A 103 -36.44 43.88 -8.83
CA GLU A 103 -35.35 44.39 -9.66
C GLU A 103 -35.68 44.32 -11.16
N SER A 104 -36.33 43.24 -11.60
CA SER A 104 -36.76 43.09 -13.01
C SER A 104 -37.86 44.07 -13.43
N THR A 105 -38.55 44.69 -12.47
CA THR A 105 -39.61 45.69 -12.70
C THR A 105 -39.15 47.15 -12.57
N GLY A 106 -37.86 47.39 -12.27
CA GLY A 106 -37.24 48.73 -12.31
C GLY A 106 -37.43 49.61 -11.06
N PHE A 107 -37.76 49.04 -9.90
CA PHE A 107 -37.89 49.81 -8.65
C PHE A 107 -36.53 50.30 -8.10
N THR A 108 -36.56 51.42 -7.37
CA THR A 108 -35.37 51.96 -6.68
C THR A 108 -35.05 51.19 -5.39
N PRO A 109 -33.77 51.11 -4.96
CA PRO A 109 -33.35 50.34 -3.78
C PRO A 109 -34.13 50.66 -2.48
N ASP A 110 -34.51 51.92 -2.27
CA ASP A 110 -35.26 52.35 -1.10
C ASP A 110 -36.71 51.83 -1.09
N LYS A 111 -37.36 51.75 -2.26
CA LYS A 111 -38.70 51.14 -2.40
C LYS A 111 -38.64 49.63 -2.22
N ILE A 112 -37.59 48.98 -2.74
CA ILE A 112 -37.34 47.55 -2.56
C ILE A 112 -37.18 47.20 -1.06
N ASN A 113 -36.49 48.05 -0.29
CA ASN A 113 -36.33 47.85 1.15
C ASN A 113 -37.62 48.12 1.95
N GLN A 114 -38.46 49.08 1.54
CA GLN A 114 -39.77 49.31 2.17
C GLN A 114 -40.76 48.16 1.93
N GLU A 115 -40.81 47.59 0.71
CA GLU A 115 -41.69 46.45 0.42
C GLU A 115 -41.23 45.17 1.13
N GLN A 116 -39.93 44.95 1.30
CA GLN A 116 -39.38 43.83 2.10
C GLN A 116 -39.87 43.86 3.56
N GLU A 117 -39.90 45.03 4.20
CA GLU A 117 -40.39 45.18 5.58
C GLU A 117 -41.91 44.90 5.70
N ILE A 118 -42.70 45.20 4.67
CA ILE A 118 -44.14 44.91 4.60
C ILE A 118 -44.38 43.41 4.40
N LEU A 119 -43.61 42.76 3.52
CA LEU A 119 -43.71 41.32 3.25
C LEU A 119 -43.25 40.45 4.43
N LYS A 120 -42.22 40.86 5.18
CA LYS A 120 -41.82 40.21 6.45
C LYS A 120 -42.94 40.20 7.50
N LYS A 121 -43.86 41.18 7.45
CA LYS A 121 -45.03 41.27 8.34
C LYS A 121 -46.27 40.54 7.79
N SER A 122 -46.24 40.08 6.54
CA SER A 122 -47.39 39.43 5.89
C SER A 122 -47.49 37.95 6.28
N LYS A 123 -48.71 37.47 6.55
CA LYS A 123 -49.03 36.07 6.92
C LYS A 123 -48.84 35.05 5.77
N ASN A 124 -48.10 35.38 4.71
CA ASN A 124 -48.09 34.57 3.47
C ASN A 124 -46.74 33.89 3.18
N LEU A 125 -45.77 33.91 4.09
CA LEU A 125 -44.51 33.19 3.90
C LEU A 125 -44.68 31.69 4.18
N PRO A 126 -43.99 30.82 3.41
CA PRO A 126 -44.04 29.38 3.62
C PRO A 126 -43.40 29.00 4.97
N LYS A 127 -44.11 28.20 5.77
CA LYS A 127 -43.63 27.75 7.09
C LYS A 127 -44.07 26.34 7.42
N LEU A 128 -43.19 25.62 8.11
CA LEU A 128 -43.46 24.39 8.84
C LEU A 128 -43.72 24.73 10.30
N ILE A 129 -44.80 24.24 10.89
CA ILE A 129 -45.17 24.55 12.29
C ILE A 129 -45.23 23.25 13.07
N PHE A 130 -44.51 23.17 14.19
CA PHE A 130 -44.55 22.01 15.08
C PHE A 130 -45.03 22.41 16.47
N LYS A 131 -46.20 21.90 16.86
CA LYS A 131 -46.80 22.13 18.16
C LYS A 131 -47.57 20.89 18.61
N TYR A 132 -47.45 20.54 19.90
CA TYR A 132 -48.19 19.43 20.52
C TYR A 132 -48.02 18.08 19.82
N SER A 133 -46.79 17.77 19.37
CA SER A 133 -46.47 16.55 18.59
C SER A 133 -47.14 16.48 17.21
N LEU A 134 -47.67 17.60 16.71
CA LEU A 134 -48.29 17.72 15.39
C LEU A 134 -47.44 18.62 14.48
N LEU A 135 -47.12 18.12 13.30
CA LEU A 135 -46.49 18.89 12.23
C LEU A 135 -47.57 19.42 11.26
N THR A 136 -47.61 20.74 11.05
CA THR A 136 -48.51 21.41 10.11
C THR A 136 -47.75 22.34 9.16
N PHE A 137 -48.42 22.78 8.09
CA PHE A 137 -47.79 23.44 6.95
C PHE A 137 -48.56 24.70 6.54
N GLN A 138 -47.83 25.74 6.18
CA GLN A 138 -48.34 26.99 5.65
C GLN A 138 -47.61 27.30 4.34
N CYS A 139 -48.35 27.58 3.28
CA CYS A 139 -47.81 27.74 1.93
C CYS A 139 -48.65 28.76 1.14
N PRO A 140 -48.06 29.72 0.41
CA PRO A 140 -48.80 30.65 -0.46
C PRO A 140 -49.23 30.00 -1.80
N ASP A 141 -50.16 30.65 -2.51
CA ASP A 141 -50.64 30.20 -3.83
C ASP A 141 -49.48 30.06 -4.83
N ASN A 142 -49.50 28.98 -5.64
CA ASN A 142 -48.44 28.57 -6.59
C ASN A 142 -47.15 27.97 -5.99
N CYS A 143 -47.19 27.53 -4.72
CA CYS A 143 -46.11 26.78 -4.09
C CYS A 143 -46.54 25.36 -3.71
N TYR A 144 -45.60 24.42 -3.62
CA TYR A 144 -45.82 23.13 -2.97
C TYR A 144 -44.55 22.57 -2.32
N PHE A 145 -44.73 21.75 -1.28
CA PHE A 145 -43.67 20.99 -0.63
C PHE A 145 -43.68 19.56 -1.12
N LYS A 146 -42.51 18.93 -1.28
CA LYS A 146 -42.38 17.53 -1.63
C LYS A 146 -41.42 16.80 -0.69
N PHE A 147 -41.86 15.70 -0.10
CA PHE A 147 -41.05 14.86 0.78
C PHE A 147 -40.51 13.64 0.04
N ILE A 148 -39.18 13.47 0.07
CA ILE A 148 -38.47 12.42 -0.65
C ILE A 148 -37.68 11.58 0.35
N GLY A 149 -37.64 10.27 0.09
CA GLY A 149 -36.85 9.34 0.89
C GLY A 149 -37.61 8.78 2.10
N PRO A 150 -36.90 8.17 3.06
CA PRO A 150 -37.52 7.42 4.16
C PRO A 150 -38.37 8.30 5.09
N PHE A 151 -38.17 9.62 5.10
CA PHE A 151 -38.89 10.57 5.96
C PHE A 151 -40.39 10.56 5.70
N LYS A 152 -40.79 10.42 4.43
CA LYS A 152 -42.19 10.27 4.05
C LYS A 152 -42.85 9.10 4.78
N LYS A 153 -42.17 7.95 4.81
CA LYS A 153 -42.67 6.73 5.46
C LYS A 153 -42.68 6.87 6.97
N ILE A 154 -41.65 7.50 7.54
CA ILE A 154 -41.52 7.77 8.99
C ILE A 154 -42.64 8.69 9.48
N LEU A 155 -43.02 9.67 8.65
CA LEU A 155 -44.14 10.57 8.90
C LEU A 155 -45.51 9.97 8.51
N GLY A 156 -45.58 8.74 8.00
CA GLY A 156 -46.83 8.10 7.61
C GLY A 156 -47.59 8.80 6.47
N LEU A 157 -46.90 9.60 5.66
CA LEU A 157 -47.54 10.41 4.62
C LEU A 157 -48.01 9.55 3.44
N VAL A 158 -49.26 9.76 3.00
CA VAL A 158 -49.82 9.08 1.82
C VAL A 158 -49.28 9.70 0.53
N HIS A 159 -49.23 11.04 0.47
CA HIS A 159 -48.82 11.80 -0.69
C HIS A 159 -47.39 12.35 -0.57
N ASP A 160 -46.71 12.46 -1.71
CA ASP A 160 -45.34 12.98 -1.77
C ASP A 160 -45.31 14.51 -1.74
N TRP A 161 -46.40 15.19 -2.10
CA TRP A 161 -46.45 16.62 -2.33
C TRP A 161 -47.68 17.30 -1.73
N PHE A 162 -47.54 18.56 -1.30
CA PHE A 162 -48.58 19.33 -0.60
C PHE A 162 -48.61 20.79 -1.06
N SER A 163 -49.81 21.32 -1.34
CA SER A 163 -50.02 22.68 -1.86
C SER A 163 -51.19 23.34 -1.12
N PRO A 164 -51.43 24.65 -1.26
CA PRO A 164 -52.60 25.30 -0.66
C PRO A 164 -53.94 24.68 -1.08
N LYS A 165 -53.99 24.08 -2.29
CA LYS A 165 -55.19 23.41 -2.84
C LYS A 165 -55.33 21.96 -2.39
N THR A 166 -54.27 21.38 -1.84
CA THR A 166 -54.19 20.01 -1.31
C THR A 166 -53.49 20.05 0.05
N PRO A 167 -54.17 20.53 1.10
CA PRO A 167 -53.55 20.71 2.41
C PRO A 167 -53.08 19.35 2.96
N PRO A 168 -51.93 19.32 3.66
CA PRO A 168 -51.39 18.10 4.25
C PRO A 168 -52.27 17.58 5.39
N GLU A 169 -52.34 16.25 5.52
CA GLU A 169 -52.86 15.58 6.72
C GLU A 169 -51.96 15.90 7.93
N ILE A 170 -52.55 16.05 9.11
CA ILE A 170 -51.82 16.32 10.35
C ILE A 170 -51.09 15.03 10.79
N ILE A 171 -49.80 15.13 11.09
CA ILE A 171 -48.93 13.96 11.37
C ILE A 171 -48.56 13.90 12.85
N ASN A 172 -48.73 12.73 13.48
CA ASN A 172 -48.33 12.44 14.87
C ASN A 172 -47.00 11.67 14.90
N ILE A 173 -45.99 12.16 15.63
CA ILE A 173 -44.58 11.70 15.55
C ILE A 173 -44.13 10.86 16.79
N ASN A 174 -45.04 10.40 17.64
CA ASN A 174 -44.69 9.82 18.95
C ASN A 174 -43.88 8.49 18.99
N ASN A 175 -43.44 7.90 17.85
CA ASN A 175 -42.84 6.55 17.80
C ASN A 175 -41.34 6.49 17.40
N ILE A 176 -40.59 7.59 17.42
CA ILE A 176 -39.15 7.57 17.04
C ILE A 176 -38.28 7.43 18.30
N HIS A 177 -37.99 6.20 18.73
CA HIS A 177 -37.02 5.91 19.80
C HIS A 177 -35.65 5.50 19.25
N ILE A 178 -34.58 6.06 19.83
CA ILE A 178 -33.18 5.79 19.48
C ILE A 178 -32.68 4.64 20.39
N VAL A 179 -32.34 3.49 19.83
CA VAL A 179 -31.77 2.35 20.59
C VAL A 179 -30.26 2.55 20.73
N GLU A 180 -29.77 2.69 21.96
CA GLU A 180 -28.35 2.96 22.26
C GLU A 180 -27.55 1.68 22.60
N ALA A 181 -28.22 0.66 23.13
CA ALA A 181 -27.60 -0.62 23.50
C ALA A 181 -28.55 -1.81 23.32
N LEU A 182 -27.99 -2.99 23.04
CA LEU A 182 -28.69 -4.27 22.97
C LEU A 182 -28.30 -5.13 24.17
N TYR A 183 -29.29 -5.66 24.87
CA TYR A 183 -29.11 -6.58 26.00
C TYR A 183 -29.39 -8.00 25.52
N ILE A 184 -28.40 -8.89 25.61
CA ILE A 184 -28.45 -10.24 25.07
C ILE A 184 -28.57 -11.24 26.21
N TYR A 185 -29.70 -11.94 26.26
CA TYR A 185 -30.00 -12.97 27.23
C TYR A 185 -29.84 -14.37 26.59
N CYS A 186 -29.37 -15.33 27.38
CA CYS A 186 -29.11 -16.70 26.94
C CYS A 186 -29.60 -17.71 27.98
N ASP A 187 -30.36 -18.73 27.59
CA ASP A 187 -31.00 -19.64 28.57
C ASP A 187 -30.06 -20.67 29.22
N ILE A 188 -28.86 -20.88 28.66
CA ILE A 188 -27.90 -21.91 29.10
C ILE A 188 -26.91 -21.44 30.17
N ILE A 189 -26.96 -20.17 30.58
CA ILE A 189 -26.01 -19.59 31.53
C ILE A 189 -26.62 -19.41 32.91
N ASP A 190 -25.77 -19.36 33.93
CA ASP A 190 -26.18 -19.01 35.29
C ASP A 190 -26.64 -17.55 35.40
N TYR A 191 -27.58 -17.31 36.31
CA TYR A 191 -28.11 -15.98 36.60
C TYR A 191 -27.01 -15.01 37.05
N GLN A 192 -26.89 -13.89 36.35
CA GLN A 192 -26.01 -12.77 36.69
C GLN A 192 -26.79 -11.68 37.44
N PHE A 193 -26.09 -10.92 38.28
CA PHE A 193 -26.66 -9.73 38.91
C PHE A 193 -26.75 -8.59 37.88
N VAL A 194 -27.96 -8.05 37.68
CA VAL A 194 -28.24 -6.95 36.75
C VAL A 194 -29.10 -5.92 37.47
N GLY A 195 -28.47 -4.84 37.95
CA GLY A 195 -29.13 -3.85 38.79
C GLY A 195 -29.60 -4.46 40.11
N ASP A 196 -30.90 -4.34 40.39
CA ASP A 196 -31.60 -4.89 41.55
C ASP A 196 -32.22 -6.29 41.29
N THR A 197 -32.00 -6.86 40.11
CA THR A 197 -32.54 -8.17 39.71
C THR A 197 -31.45 -9.17 39.35
N LYS A 198 -31.83 -10.45 39.22
CA LYS A 198 -30.98 -11.50 38.66
C LYS A 198 -31.53 -11.92 37.30
N SER A 199 -30.69 -11.94 36.27
CA SER A 199 -31.09 -12.33 34.91
C SER A 199 -29.98 -13.11 34.21
N GLN A 200 -30.34 -13.96 33.25
CA GLN A 200 -29.38 -14.70 32.41
C GLN A 200 -28.84 -13.79 31.29
N LEU A 201 -28.34 -12.61 31.67
CA LEU A 201 -27.74 -11.64 30.77
C LEU A 201 -26.34 -12.11 30.40
N LEU A 202 -26.14 -12.47 29.13
CA LEU A 202 -24.85 -12.91 28.62
C LEU A 202 -23.93 -11.71 28.40
N ARG A 203 -24.44 -10.64 27.77
CA ARG A 203 -23.67 -9.42 27.47
C ARG A 203 -24.56 -8.26 27.02
N THR A 204 -24.09 -7.03 27.23
CA THR A 204 -24.62 -5.81 26.62
C THR A 204 -23.75 -5.37 25.44
N VAL A 205 -24.36 -5.01 24.32
CA VAL A 205 -23.72 -4.56 23.09
C VAL A 205 -24.07 -3.10 22.83
N VAL A 206 -23.09 -2.21 22.87
CA VAL A 206 -23.29 -0.79 22.56
C VAL A 206 -23.40 -0.61 21.05
N VAL A 207 -24.41 0.15 20.58
CA VAL A 207 -24.67 0.35 19.15
C VAL A 207 -24.27 1.78 18.75
N SER A 208 -23.53 1.92 17.65
CA SER A 208 -23.12 3.23 17.11
C SER A 208 -24.20 3.82 16.18
N ASN A 209 -24.09 5.09 15.78
CA ASN A 209 -25.17 5.81 15.09
C ASN A 209 -25.27 5.58 13.55
N ASN A 210 -24.86 4.43 13.02
CA ASN A 210 -24.73 4.21 11.58
C ASN A 210 -25.93 3.44 10.96
N TYR A 211 -26.75 4.15 10.17
CA TYR A 211 -27.94 3.60 9.51
C TYR A 211 -27.64 2.50 8.47
N ASN A 212 -28.52 1.51 8.40
CA ASN A 212 -28.58 0.40 7.43
C ASN A 212 -27.25 -0.34 7.20
N SER A 213 -26.32 -0.17 8.14
CA SER A 213 -25.02 -0.77 8.11
C SER A 213 -25.11 -2.19 8.70
N LEU A 214 -24.32 -3.09 8.14
CA LEU A 214 -24.09 -4.38 8.76
C LEU A 214 -23.11 -4.13 9.92
N VAL A 215 -23.60 -4.25 11.14
CA VAL A 215 -22.80 -4.12 12.35
C VAL A 215 -22.26 -5.50 12.70
N SER A 216 -20.93 -5.65 12.73
CA SER A 216 -20.24 -6.81 13.28
C SER A 216 -19.51 -6.36 14.54
N VAL A 217 -19.91 -6.92 15.68
CA VAL A 217 -19.28 -6.68 16.98
C VAL A 217 -18.47 -7.91 17.34
N ASN A 218 -17.17 -7.71 17.56
CA ASN A 218 -16.22 -8.76 17.94
C ASN A 218 -15.59 -8.44 19.29
N TYR A 219 -15.55 -9.43 20.18
CA TYR A 219 -14.97 -9.32 21.52
C TYR A 219 -13.66 -10.09 21.62
N GLU A 220 -12.54 -9.38 21.68
CA GLU A 220 -11.21 -9.98 21.88
C GLU A 220 -11.09 -10.69 23.23
N ASN A 221 -11.74 -10.16 24.27
CA ASN A 221 -11.89 -10.77 25.59
C ASN A 221 -13.40 -10.99 25.87
N PRO A 222 -13.97 -12.13 25.45
CA PRO A 222 -15.35 -12.48 25.77
C PRO A 222 -15.56 -12.52 27.28
N HIS A 223 -16.75 -12.09 27.72
CA HIS A 223 -17.15 -12.23 29.13
C HIS A 223 -17.73 -13.63 29.20
N TYR A 224 -17.05 -14.50 29.92
CA TYR A 224 -17.45 -15.87 30.12
C TYR A 224 -18.36 -15.99 31.33
N VAL A 225 -19.49 -16.66 31.15
CA VAL A 225 -20.46 -16.95 32.20
C VAL A 225 -20.60 -18.46 32.31
N SER A 226 -20.62 -18.98 33.54
CA SER A 226 -20.77 -20.41 33.79
C SER A 226 -22.08 -20.96 33.21
N LEU A 227 -22.02 -22.18 32.68
CA LEU A 227 -23.19 -22.90 32.19
C LEU A 227 -24.05 -23.39 33.36
N ASN A 228 -25.37 -23.30 33.21
CA ASN A 228 -26.34 -23.81 34.20
C ASN A 228 -26.68 -25.30 34.01
N GLN A 229 -26.21 -25.92 32.91
CA GLN A 229 -26.53 -27.29 32.54
C GLN A 229 -25.36 -27.97 31.81
N ASN A 230 -25.18 -29.27 32.07
CA ASN A 230 -24.08 -30.07 31.49
C ASN A 230 -24.45 -30.77 30.18
N GLN A 231 -25.73 -30.73 29.79
CA GLN A 231 -26.19 -31.25 28.52
C GLN A 231 -27.09 -30.23 27.82
N ILE A 232 -26.69 -29.77 26.64
CA ILE A 232 -27.39 -28.74 25.87
C ILE A 232 -27.90 -29.34 24.57
N ASN A 233 -29.22 -29.29 24.36
CA ASN A 233 -29.88 -29.73 23.12
C ASN A 233 -30.34 -28.55 22.25
N SER A 234 -30.57 -27.39 22.84
CA SER A 234 -31.01 -26.17 22.17
C SER A 234 -30.51 -24.95 22.94
N ILE A 235 -30.37 -23.83 22.25
CA ILE A 235 -29.92 -22.56 22.84
C ILE A 235 -30.90 -21.47 22.43
N ASN A 236 -31.41 -20.71 23.39
CA ASN A 236 -32.28 -19.56 23.15
C ASN A 236 -31.52 -18.25 23.36
N ILE A 237 -31.70 -17.32 22.42
CA ILE A 237 -31.18 -15.96 22.50
C ILE A 237 -32.38 -15.00 22.49
N ASP A 238 -32.44 -14.12 23.48
CA ASP A 238 -33.41 -13.01 23.57
C ASP A 238 -32.66 -11.66 23.59
N ILE A 239 -33.03 -10.73 22.71
CA ILE A 239 -32.35 -9.46 22.47
C ILE A 239 -33.33 -8.32 22.75
N ARG A 240 -33.00 -7.47 23.73
CA ARG A 240 -33.83 -6.34 24.18
C ARG A 240 -33.11 -5.00 24.05
N SER A 241 -33.89 -3.92 23.95
CA SER A 241 -33.37 -2.55 24.07
C SER A 241 -32.99 -2.22 25.51
N ASP A 242 -32.42 -1.04 25.71
CA ASP A 242 -32.19 -0.41 27.01
C ASP A 242 -33.46 -0.14 27.82
N THR A 243 -34.63 -0.09 27.17
CA THR A 243 -35.94 0.01 27.83
C THR A 243 -36.56 -1.35 28.17
N GLY A 244 -35.94 -2.45 27.75
CA GLY A 244 -36.48 -3.82 27.93
C GLY A 244 -37.47 -4.26 26.84
N ASP A 245 -37.74 -3.39 25.86
CA ASP A 245 -38.63 -3.68 24.74
C ASP A 245 -37.95 -4.54 23.66
N ASN A 246 -38.76 -5.09 22.75
CA ASN A 246 -38.25 -5.78 21.57
C ASN A 246 -37.61 -4.79 20.59
N VAL A 247 -36.43 -5.13 20.09
CA VAL A 247 -35.73 -4.32 19.09
C VAL A 247 -36.34 -4.57 17.70
N HIS A 248 -36.85 -3.51 17.07
CA HIS A 248 -37.48 -3.61 15.76
C HIS A 248 -36.44 -3.54 14.62
N PHE A 249 -36.07 -4.70 14.08
CA PHE A 249 -35.28 -4.78 12.85
C PHE A 249 -36.18 -4.59 11.62
N LEU A 250 -36.06 -3.47 10.90
CA LEU A 250 -36.87 -3.17 9.69
C LEU A 250 -36.40 -3.93 8.44
N GLU A 251 -35.13 -4.35 8.40
CA GLU A 251 -34.55 -5.11 7.29
C GLU A 251 -33.80 -6.36 7.79
N GLY A 252 -34.18 -7.54 7.28
CA GLY A 252 -33.60 -8.85 7.58
C GLY A 252 -34.51 -9.95 7.00
N LYS A 253 -33.95 -11.01 6.39
CA LYS A 253 -34.77 -12.09 5.78
C LYS A 253 -35.46 -12.92 6.87
N GLN A 254 -36.76 -12.71 7.08
CA GLN A 254 -37.65 -13.78 7.52
C GLN A 254 -37.93 -14.66 6.29
N ALA A 255 -37.44 -15.89 6.30
CA ALA A 255 -37.65 -16.81 5.19
C ALA A 255 -39.06 -17.41 5.28
N ASP A 256 -39.94 -17.00 4.37
CA ASP A 256 -41.11 -17.79 4.02
C ASP A 256 -40.64 -19.12 3.38
N GLY A 257 -40.92 -20.22 4.07
CA GLY A 257 -41.23 -21.50 3.44
C GLY A 257 -40.11 -22.39 2.91
N ASN A 258 -38.83 -22.00 2.90
CA ASN A 258 -37.74 -22.92 2.51
C ASN A 258 -36.63 -22.99 3.56
N VAL A 259 -36.71 -24.05 4.35
CA VAL A 259 -35.80 -24.41 5.44
C VAL A 259 -34.42 -24.72 4.89
N PHE A 260 -33.39 -24.10 5.48
CA PHE A 260 -32.01 -24.49 5.26
C PHE A 260 -31.81 -25.93 5.76
N ARG A 261 -31.77 -26.91 4.85
CA ARG A 261 -31.29 -28.26 5.15
C ARG A 261 -29.77 -28.24 5.03
N GLY A 262 -29.10 -28.28 6.19
CA GLY A 262 -27.64 -28.38 6.24
C GLY A 262 -27.15 -29.59 5.44
N ALA A 263 -26.12 -29.38 4.62
CA ALA A 263 -25.37 -30.49 4.03
C ALA A 263 -24.65 -31.26 5.14
N ILE A 264 -24.54 -32.58 4.96
CA ILE A 264 -23.63 -33.43 5.72
C ILE A 264 -22.22 -32.82 5.59
N VAL A 265 -21.60 -32.57 6.74
CA VAL A 265 -20.20 -32.15 6.97
C VAL A 265 -19.45 -31.70 5.71
N GLN A 266 -19.27 -30.40 5.58
CA GLN A 266 -18.30 -29.84 4.66
C GLN A 266 -17.54 -28.71 5.37
N ASN A 267 -16.22 -28.87 5.48
CA ASN A 267 -15.29 -27.87 5.98
C ASN A 267 -15.31 -26.61 5.08
N GLY A 268 -15.22 -25.43 5.73
CA GLY A 268 -15.04 -24.11 5.11
C GLY A 268 -16.35 -23.35 4.84
N TYR A 269 -16.42 -22.02 4.73
CA TYR A 269 -15.43 -20.98 4.49
C TYR A 269 -15.98 -19.65 5.05
N GLY A 270 -15.12 -18.84 5.67
CA GLY A 270 -15.44 -17.46 6.07
C GLY A 270 -14.27 -16.54 5.76
N LEU A 271 -14.59 -15.30 5.36
CA LEU A 271 -13.70 -14.24 4.85
C LEU A 271 -13.43 -14.33 3.34
N GLY A 272 -14.22 -13.62 2.53
CA GLY A 272 -14.15 -13.67 1.06
C GLY A 272 -14.14 -12.33 0.33
N GLY A 273 -14.09 -11.20 1.04
CA GLY A 273 -13.97 -9.86 0.45
C GLY A 273 -12.51 -9.41 0.40
N ASP A 274 -11.92 -9.18 1.57
CA ASP A 274 -10.51 -8.77 1.70
C ASP A 274 -9.54 -9.95 1.56
N PHE A 275 -10.01 -11.15 1.89
CA PHE A 275 -9.32 -12.40 1.63
C PHE A 275 -9.27 -12.77 0.15
N LYS A 276 -10.09 -12.18 -0.72
CA LYS A 276 -10.01 -12.44 -2.17
C LYS A 276 -8.79 -11.78 -2.81
N ARG A 277 -8.29 -10.68 -2.24
CA ARG A 277 -6.99 -10.06 -2.60
C ARG A 277 -5.81 -10.79 -1.97
N PHE A 278 -6.00 -11.44 -0.81
CA PHE A 278 -4.97 -12.26 -0.15
C PHE A 278 -4.86 -13.69 -0.72
N PHE A 279 -5.98 -14.31 -1.14
CA PHE A 279 -6.07 -15.64 -1.75
C PHE A 279 -6.20 -15.63 -3.29
N SER A 280 -6.24 -14.48 -3.97
CA SER A 280 -6.17 -14.43 -5.44
C SER A 280 -4.90 -15.10 -5.98
N TRP A 281 -3.82 -15.09 -5.21
CA TRP A 281 -2.58 -15.84 -5.49
C TRP A 281 -2.72 -17.37 -5.34
N PHE A 282 -3.71 -17.86 -4.59
CA PHE A 282 -3.96 -19.29 -4.31
C PHE A 282 -4.88 -19.98 -5.33
N ILE A 283 -5.86 -19.26 -5.87
CA ILE A 283 -6.88 -19.79 -6.82
C ILE A 283 -6.29 -20.57 -8.02
N PRO A 284 -5.20 -20.13 -8.65
CA PRO A 284 -4.72 -20.79 -9.86
C PRO A 284 -3.83 -22.03 -9.58
N ILE A 285 -3.46 -22.30 -8.32
CA ILE A 285 -2.78 -23.54 -7.88
C ILE A 285 -3.78 -24.71 -7.73
N LEU A 286 -5.06 -24.41 -7.46
CA LEU A 286 -6.13 -25.43 -7.39
C LEU A 286 -6.54 -25.97 -8.76
N LYS A 287 -6.14 -25.32 -9.86
CA LYS A 287 -6.55 -25.71 -11.22
C LYS A 287 -5.74 -26.87 -11.82
N GLU A 288 -4.68 -27.34 -11.16
CA GLU A 288 -3.76 -28.29 -11.79
C GLU A 288 -4.10 -29.77 -11.59
N ASN A 289 -5.11 -30.16 -10.81
CA ASN A 289 -5.45 -31.58 -10.62
C ASN A 289 -6.93 -31.90 -10.35
N SER A 290 -7.90 -31.39 -11.12
CA SER A 290 -9.25 -31.98 -11.13
C SER A 290 -10.08 -31.69 -12.39
N ILE A 291 -10.30 -32.73 -13.20
CA ILE A 291 -11.44 -32.92 -14.13
C ILE A 291 -12.17 -34.17 -13.59
N PRO A 292 -13.52 -34.35 -13.64
CA PRO A 292 -14.58 -33.62 -14.36
C PRO A 292 -15.86 -33.33 -13.52
N LEU A 293 -16.25 -32.07 -13.31
CA LEU A 293 -17.64 -31.74 -12.91
C LEU A 293 -18.14 -30.38 -13.40
N VAL A 294 -17.50 -29.81 -14.43
CA VAL A 294 -17.80 -28.47 -14.97
C VAL A 294 -18.69 -28.50 -16.23
N LYS A 295 -19.34 -29.62 -16.56
CA LYS A 295 -20.31 -29.67 -17.69
C LYS A 295 -21.76 -29.59 -17.21
N LYS A 296 -22.27 -28.37 -17.06
CA LYS A 296 -23.57 -27.95 -17.64
C LYS A 296 -23.78 -26.44 -17.46
N VAL A 297 -23.43 -25.72 -18.52
CA VAL A 297 -23.74 -24.32 -18.76
C VAL A 297 -25.25 -24.14 -18.95
N GLY A 298 -25.78 -22.98 -18.52
CA GLY A 298 -27.10 -22.45 -18.89
C GLY A 298 -27.76 -21.74 -17.69
N LYS A 299 -27.96 -20.42 -17.66
CA LYS A 299 -28.23 -19.50 -18.75
C LYS A 299 -27.60 -18.12 -18.56
N GLU A 300 -26.81 -17.82 -19.57
CA GLU A 300 -26.37 -16.57 -20.16
C GLU A 300 -27.34 -15.36 -20.23
N VAL A 301 -26.70 -14.17 -20.20
CA VAL A 301 -26.84 -13.05 -21.15
C VAL A 301 -28.12 -12.21 -21.12
N ILE A 302 -27.99 -10.98 -20.60
CA ILE A 302 -28.42 -9.69 -21.19
C ILE A 302 -27.45 -8.65 -20.58
N SER A 303 -26.49 -8.02 -21.26
CA SER A 303 -26.71 -6.85 -22.13
C SER A 303 -25.44 -6.43 -22.92
N ASN A 304 -25.14 -7.06 -24.06
CA ASN A 304 -24.30 -6.46 -25.12
C ASN A 304 -24.85 -6.86 -26.51
N ILE A 305 -26.18 -6.79 -26.67
CA ILE A 305 -26.91 -7.28 -27.84
C ILE A 305 -27.23 -6.20 -28.89
N THR A 306 -26.95 -4.91 -28.67
CA THR A 306 -27.47 -3.89 -29.60
C THR A 306 -26.58 -3.53 -30.80
N ASN A 307 -25.31 -3.94 -30.86
CA ASN A 307 -24.43 -3.56 -31.97
C ASN A 307 -24.03 -4.70 -32.93
N ILE A 308 -24.41 -5.95 -32.62
CA ILE A 308 -24.13 -7.11 -33.50
C ILE A 308 -25.36 -7.47 -34.35
N ALA A 309 -26.55 -7.00 -33.97
CA ALA A 309 -27.80 -7.23 -34.70
C ALA A 309 -27.93 -6.42 -36.01
N ASN A 310 -27.15 -5.35 -36.19
CA ASN A 310 -27.24 -4.52 -37.41
C ASN A 310 -26.35 -5.04 -38.56
N ASP A 311 -25.26 -5.74 -38.26
CA ASP A 311 -24.35 -6.23 -39.29
C ASP A 311 -24.78 -7.59 -39.88
N THR A 312 -25.68 -8.30 -39.19
CA THR A 312 -26.29 -9.54 -39.73
C THR A 312 -27.44 -9.28 -40.71
N LEU A 313 -27.94 -8.04 -40.80
CA LEU A 313 -29.02 -7.66 -41.72
C LEU A 313 -28.53 -7.36 -43.15
N ASN A 314 -27.21 -7.27 -43.38
CA ASN A 314 -26.63 -6.93 -44.69
C ASN A 314 -25.90 -8.09 -45.40
N GLY A 315 -26.11 -9.34 -44.95
CA GLY A 315 -25.91 -10.53 -45.81
C GLY A 315 -24.49 -10.88 -46.23
N GLN A 316 -23.47 -10.60 -45.40
CA GLN A 316 -22.10 -11.06 -45.66
C GLN A 316 -21.74 -12.34 -44.88
N ASN A 317 -20.93 -13.21 -45.52
CA ASN A 317 -20.48 -14.48 -44.96
C ASN A 317 -19.49 -14.25 -43.79
N PHE A 318 -19.80 -14.87 -42.66
CA PHE A 318 -19.10 -14.77 -41.38
C PHE A 318 -17.63 -15.22 -41.45
N GLU A 319 -17.30 -16.19 -42.31
CA GLU A 319 -15.93 -16.73 -42.41
C GLU A 319 -14.93 -15.79 -43.12
N ASP A 320 -15.39 -14.99 -44.09
CA ASP A 320 -14.50 -14.09 -44.84
C ASP A 320 -14.20 -12.79 -44.06
N SER A 321 -15.11 -12.38 -43.18
CA SER A 321 -14.88 -11.24 -42.26
C SER A 321 -13.94 -11.62 -41.10
N LEU A 322 -13.97 -12.89 -40.67
CA LEU A 322 -13.04 -13.45 -39.67
C LEU A 322 -11.60 -13.58 -40.19
N LYS A 323 -11.41 -13.95 -41.46
CA LYS A 323 -10.06 -14.16 -42.04
C LYS A 323 -9.34 -12.86 -42.40
N LYS A 324 -10.04 -11.73 -42.57
CA LYS A 324 -9.43 -10.46 -42.96
C LYS A 324 -8.94 -9.60 -41.78
N ASN A 325 -9.37 -9.90 -40.55
CA ASN A 325 -9.14 -9.02 -39.38
C ASN A 325 -8.51 -9.69 -38.14
N ILE A 326 -7.91 -10.87 -38.25
CA ILE A 326 -7.18 -11.47 -37.11
C ILE A 326 -5.77 -11.90 -37.54
N TYR A 327 -4.92 -10.90 -37.79
CA TYR A 327 -3.54 -10.95 -37.29
C TYR A 327 -3.50 -10.12 -36.01
N SER A 328 -3.82 -10.73 -34.88
CA SER A 328 -3.47 -10.21 -33.56
C SER A 328 -3.08 -11.36 -32.64
N VAL A 329 -1.80 -11.34 -32.33
CA VAL A 329 -1.00 -12.12 -31.38
C VAL A 329 -1.82 -12.89 -30.31
N LYS A 330 -1.70 -14.22 -30.31
CA LYS A 330 -2.02 -15.06 -29.14
C LYS A 330 -1.02 -14.74 -28.02
N MET A 331 -1.44 -14.02 -26.98
CA MET A 331 -0.70 -13.90 -25.72
C MET A 331 -1.34 -14.77 -24.64
N SER A 332 -0.50 -15.54 -23.93
CA SER A 332 -0.86 -16.29 -22.73
C SER A 332 -0.29 -15.61 -21.49
N ARG A 333 -1.10 -15.54 -20.42
CA ARG A 333 -0.73 -15.01 -19.10
C ARG A 333 0.37 -15.87 -18.45
N ILE A 334 1.15 -15.29 -17.54
CA ILE A 334 1.93 -16.07 -16.58
C ILE A 334 0.94 -16.91 -15.77
N LYS A 335 1.24 -18.21 -15.64
CA LYS A 335 0.43 -19.12 -14.82
C LYS A 335 0.35 -18.51 -13.41
N ASN A 336 -0.87 -18.22 -12.97
CA ASN A 336 -1.20 -17.79 -11.60
C ASN A 336 -1.25 -16.28 -11.27
N SER A 337 -1.16 -15.37 -12.25
CA SER A 337 -1.33 -13.91 -11.99
C SER A 337 -2.78 -13.42 -12.21
N SER A 338 -3.29 -12.53 -11.34
CA SER A 338 -4.62 -11.89 -11.45
C SER A 338 -4.59 -10.57 -12.22
N GLU A 339 -5.72 -10.17 -12.81
CA GLU A 339 -5.92 -8.83 -13.39
C GLU A 339 -6.01 -7.75 -12.30
N CYS A 340 -5.55 -6.53 -12.58
CA CYS A 340 -5.69 -5.37 -11.70
C CYS A 340 -6.20 -4.13 -12.45
N VAL A 341 -6.76 -3.16 -11.71
CA VAL A 341 -7.19 -1.84 -12.20
C VAL A 341 -6.38 -0.78 -11.45
N LYS A 342 -6.04 0.32 -12.13
CA LYS A 342 -5.26 1.42 -11.57
C LYS A 342 -5.96 2.10 -10.38
N SER A 343 -5.22 2.38 -9.32
CA SER A 343 -5.69 2.96 -8.05
C SER A 343 -6.38 4.33 -8.21
N GLU A 344 -6.01 5.08 -9.24
CA GLU A 344 -6.53 6.41 -9.57
C GLU A 344 -8.01 6.37 -9.99
N LEU A 345 -8.55 5.17 -10.23
CA LEU A 345 -9.96 4.93 -10.57
C LEU A 345 -10.80 4.52 -9.34
N ASP A 346 -10.21 4.40 -8.14
CA ASP A 346 -10.86 3.94 -6.89
C ASP A 346 -11.31 5.11 -6.00
N LEU A 347 -12.11 6.02 -6.59
CA LEU A 347 -12.43 7.35 -6.03
C LEU A 347 -13.29 7.35 -4.76
N PHE A 348 -13.89 6.21 -4.40
CA PHE A 348 -14.82 6.07 -3.27
C PHE A 348 -14.34 5.06 -2.22
N TYR A 349 -13.10 4.58 -2.34
CA TYR A 349 -12.49 3.65 -1.41
C TYR A 349 -11.82 4.41 -0.26
N LEU A 350 -12.15 4.03 0.98
CA LEU A 350 -11.40 4.42 2.15
C LEU A 350 -10.22 3.44 2.34
N PRO A 351 -9.02 3.93 2.67
CA PRO A 351 -7.88 3.05 2.94
C PRO A 351 -8.23 2.01 4.03
N SER A 352 -7.93 0.74 3.77
CA SER A 352 -8.15 -0.33 4.75
C SER A 352 -7.42 -0.05 6.07
N THR A 353 -8.07 -0.37 7.20
CA THR A 353 -7.42 -0.31 8.51
C THR A 353 -6.53 -1.54 8.71
N ASN A 354 -5.28 -1.32 9.13
CA ASN A 354 -4.35 -2.42 9.39
C ASN A 354 -4.61 -3.05 10.76
N THR A 355 -5.22 -4.23 10.78
CA THR A 355 -5.44 -5.07 11.97
C THR A 355 -4.45 -6.25 12.06
N SER A 356 -3.55 -6.37 11.08
CA SER A 356 -2.65 -7.52 10.93
C SER A 356 -1.34 -7.36 11.71
N ILE A 357 -0.95 -6.12 12.02
CA ILE A 357 0.26 -5.79 12.77
C ILE A 357 -0.15 -5.29 14.16
N GLU A 358 0.20 -6.03 15.21
CA GLU A 358 -0.10 -5.64 16.59
C GLU A 358 0.86 -4.55 17.10
N SER A 359 2.14 -4.66 16.76
CA SER A 359 3.15 -3.67 17.13
C SER A 359 4.41 -3.79 16.27
N GLY A 360 5.18 -2.71 16.20
CA GLY A 360 6.51 -2.69 15.58
C GLY A 360 7.52 -2.03 16.51
N ILE A 361 8.65 -2.69 16.74
CA ILE A 361 9.70 -2.24 17.65
C ILE A 361 11.05 -2.29 16.96
N TRP A 362 11.93 -1.35 17.32
CA TRP A 362 13.30 -1.31 16.85
C TRP A 362 14.20 -2.03 17.85
N THR A 363 15.07 -2.90 17.37
CA THR A 363 16.02 -3.64 18.19
C THR A 363 17.43 -3.42 17.67
N GLU A 364 18.35 -3.08 18.56
CA GLU A 364 19.76 -2.91 18.25
C GLU A 364 20.54 -4.19 18.52
N TYR A 365 21.49 -4.50 17.64
CA TYR A 365 22.43 -5.61 17.79
C TYR A 365 23.84 -5.07 17.71
N THR A 366 24.67 -5.47 18.67
CA THR A 366 26.12 -5.29 18.59
C THR A 366 26.74 -6.39 17.74
N PRO A 367 27.85 -6.12 17.04
CA PRO A 367 28.55 -7.16 16.29
C PRO A 367 29.10 -8.22 17.23
N ILE A 368 29.08 -9.49 16.80
CA ILE A 368 29.76 -10.58 17.49
C ILE A 368 31.28 -10.37 17.44
N SER A 369 31.75 -9.81 16.33
CA SER A 369 33.15 -9.54 16.10
C SER A 369 33.28 -8.20 15.39
N LEU A 370 33.87 -7.22 16.07
CA LEU A 370 34.34 -5.97 15.48
C LEU A 370 35.87 -6.06 15.35
N LYS A 371 36.35 -6.52 14.18
CA LYS A 371 37.77 -6.61 13.86
C LYS A 371 38.15 -5.49 12.91
N ASP A 372 39.44 -5.18 12.86
CA ASP A 372 39.97 -4.15 11.95
C ASP A 372 39.62 -4.37 10.47
N LYS A 373 39.32 -5.61 10.04
CA LYS A 373 38.99 -5.94 8.65
C LYS A 373 37.56 -6.40 8.42
N SER A 374 36.82 -6.78 9.47
CA SER A 374 35.46 -7.31 9.31
C SER A 374 34.55 -7.00 10.48
N ILE A 375 33.25 -6.90 10.18
CA ILE A 375 32.18 -6.71 11.15
C ILE A 375 31.16 -7.82 10.94
N ASP A 376 30.91 -8.61 11.98
CA ASP A 376 30.04 -9.78 11.90
C ASP A 376 28.83 -9.59 12.83
N PHE A 377 27.62 -9.68 12.29
CA PHE A 377 26.37 -9.67 13.04
C PHE A 377 25.64 -11.00 12.88
N TYR A 378 24.95 -11.41 13.95
CA TYR A 378 24.03 -12.54 13.94
C TYR A 378 22.77 -12.15 14.68
N VAL A 379 21.64 -12.41 14.04
CA VAL A 379 20.31 -12.10 14.54
C VAL A 379 19.55 -13.42 14.53
N ALA A 380 19.40 -14.00 15.72
CA ALA A 380 18.64 -15.23 15.89
C ALA A 380 17.17 -15.02 15.48
N GLY A 381 16.62 -16.03 14.83
CA GLY A 381 15.21 -16.14 14.51
C GLY A 381 14.37 -16.00 15.77
N SER A 382 13.31 -15.19 15.69
CA SER A 382 12.39 -14.95 16.79
C SER A 382 10.96 -15.28 16.38
N SER A 383 10.00 -15.19 17.31
CA SER A 383 8.56 -15.27 17.02
C SER A 383 8.06 -14.07 16.20
N ASN A 384 8.75 -12.93 16.26
CA ASN A 384 8.43 -11.75 15.48
C ASN A 384 9.01 -11.84 14.07
N TYR A 385 8.31 -11.19 13.15
CA TYR A 385 8.74 -11.02 11.77
C TYR A 385 9.78 -9.88 11.69
N ILE A 386 10.60 -9.86 10.64
CA ILE A 386 11.60 -8.82 10.43
C ILE A 386 11.22 -7.97 9.23
N HIS A 387 11.20 -6.66 9.40
CA HIS A 387 11.03 -5.72 8.30
C HIS A 387 12.38 -5.34 7.71
N LEU A 388 12.85 -6.14 6.74
CA LEU A 388 14.19 -6.04 6.15
C LEU A 388 14.46 -4.65 5.54
N ASN A 389 13.52 -4.08 4.79
CA ASN A 389 13.68 -2.74 4.20
C ASN A 389 13.79 -1.59 5.20
N ARG A 390 13.55 -1.87 6.49
CA ARG A 390 13.77 -0.94 7.59
C ARG A 390 14.92 -1.42 8.47
N THR A 391 15.99 -1.94 7.87
CA THR A 391 17.23 -2.30 8.57
C THR A 391 18.29 -1.24 8.30
N HIS A 392 18.91 -0.73 9.36
CA HIS A 392 19.96 0.28 9.27
C HIS A 392 21.24 -0.21 9.96
N LEU A 393 22.38 0.23 9.45
CA LEU A 393 23.69 0.05 10.05
C LEU A 393 24.14 1.40 10.61
N TYR A 394 24.26 1.47 11.92
CA TYR A 394 24.85 2.58 12.64
C TYR A 394 26.37 2.39 12.73
N LEU A 395 27.12 3.46 12.50
CA LEU A 395 28.58 3.48 12.57
C LEU A 395 29.07 4.74 13.27
N ASN A 396 30.02 4.59 14.18
CA ASN A 396 30.80 5.67 14.75
C ASN A 396 32.25 5.51 14.27
N VAL A 397 32.78 6.50 13.54
CA VAL A 397 34.01 6.36 12.75
C VAL A 397 34.94 7.54 12.96
N SER A 398 36.21 7.28 13.20
CA SER A 398 37.26 8.30 13.28
C SER A 398 38.29 8.16 12.18
N ILE A 399 38.76 9.30 11.67
CA ILE A 399 39.94 9.37 10.80
C ILE A 399 41.13 9.75 11.67
N LEU A 400 42.19 8.94 11.57
CA LEU A 400 43.41 9.07 12.36
C LEU A 400 44.59 9.39 11.45
N ASN A 401 45.53 10.18 11.95
CA ASN A 401 46.84 10.39 11.32
C ASN A 401 47.78 9.20 11.58
N GLU A 402 49.01 9.30 11.07
CA GLU A 402 50.04 8.27 11.20
C GLU A 402 50.43 7.94 12.64
N ASN A 403 50.26 8.90 13.56
CA ASN A 403 50.52 8.73 14.99
C ASN A 403 49.33 8.11 15.74
N GLY A 404 48.24 7.78 15.04
CA GLY A 404 47.02 7.24 15.64
C GLY A 404 46.17 8.28 16.38
N LEU A 405 46.45 9.57 16.20
CA LEU A 405 45.68 10.69 16.74
C LEU A 405 44.58 11.10 15.77
N ILE A 406 43.48 11.64 16.31
CA ILE A 406 42.40 12.20 15.50
C ILE A 406 42.93 13.37 14.66
N ILE A 407 42.49 13.46 13.41
CA ILE A 407 42.93 14.50 12.47
C ILE A 407 42.56 15.92 12.93
N SER A 408 43.38 16.88 12.53
CA SER A 408 43.31 18.30 12.86
C SER A 408 43.29 19.17 11.60
N GLU A 409 43.20 20.50 11.76
CA GLU A 409 43.16 21.43 10.61
C GLU A 409 44.42 21.39 9.73
N SER A 410 45.57 20.97 10.26
CA SER A 410 46.79 20.79 9.47
C SER A 410 46.76 19.54 8.59
N ASP A 411 45.94 18.54 8.93
CA ASP A 411 45.87 17.27 8.21
C ASP A 411 45.04 17.43 6.94
N GLN A 412 45.68 17.24 5.79
CA GLN A 412 45.06 17.45 4.48
C GLN A 412 44.46 16.16 3.93
N VAL A 413 43.47 15.65 4.65
CA VAL A 413 42.71 14.45 4.30
C VAL A 413 41.22 14.71 4.40
N GLY A 414 40.44 14.09 3.52
CA GLY A 414 38.99 14.07 3.61
C GLY A 414 38.42 12.76 3.06
N PRO A 415 37.21 12.37 3.49
CA PRO A 415 36.57 11.18 2.95
C PRO A 415 36.02 11.40 1.54
N ILE A 416 35.88 10.33 0.75
CA ILE A 416 35.18 10.35 -0.54
C ILE A 416 33.67 10.52 -0.38
N ASN A 417 32.95 10.70 -1.48
CA ASN A 417 31.48 10.67 -1.47
C ASN A 417 30.96 9.26 -1.12
N ASN A 418 29.73 9.18 -0.63
CA ASN A 418 29.09 7.98 -0.09
C ASN A 418 29.92 7.25 0.97
N PHE A 419 30.68 8.00 1.78
CA PHE A 419 31.73 7.45 2.65
C PHE A 419 31.26 6.27 3.50
N ALA A 420 30.09 6.36 4.14
CA ALA A 420 29.60 5.33 5.04
C ALA A 420 29.41 3.96 4.33
N SER A 421 28.86 3.97 3.12
CA SER A 421 28.68 2.75 2.31
C SER A 421 29.99 2.31 1.65
N SER A 422 30.87 3.26 1.29
CA SER A 422 32.18 2.99 0.70
C SER A 422 33.21 2.38 1.66
N LEU A 423 32.95 2.43 2.98
CA LEU A 423 33.76 1.75 4.01
C LEU A 423 33.82 0.23 3.80
N PHE A 424 32.92 -0.34 3.00
CA PHE A 424 32.79 -1.77 2.81
C PHE A 424 32.99 -2.15 1.35
N ARG A 425 33.85 -3.14 1.10
CA ARG A 425 34.05 -3.70 -0.23
C ARG A 425 33.09 -4.85 -0.53
N GLN A 426 32.66 -5.55 0.52
CA GLN A 426 31.81 -6.73 0.41
C GLN A 426 30.91 -6.87 1.64
N VAL A 427 29.65 -7.24 1.42
CA VAL A 427 28.69 -7.60 2.46
C VAL A 427 28.07 -8.95 2.10
N GLU A 428 28.25 -9.95 2.95
CA GLU A 428 27.68 -11.28 2.80
C GLU A 428 26.44 -11.41 3.69
N ILE A 429 25.31 -11.81 3.10
CA ILE A 429 24.07 -12.08 3.83
C ILE A 429 23.75 -13.56 3.76
N LYS A 430 23.47 -14.16 4.92
CA LYS A 430 22.98 -15.52 5.02
C LYS A 430 21.65 -15.57 5.78
N LEU A 431 20.71 -16.35 5.25
CA LEU A 431 19.47 -16.70 5.93
C LEU A 431 19.50 -18.18 6.29
N ASN A 432 19.34 -18.53 7.57
CA ASN A 432 19.50 -19.91 8.07
C ASN A 432 20.77 -20.62 7.54
N GLY A 433 21.88 -19.87 7.46
CA GLY A 433 23.17 -20.36 6.97
C GLY A 433 23.35 -20.40 5.45
N LEU A 434 22.28 -20.25 4.65
CA LEU A 434 22.37 -20.18 3.20
C LEU A 434 22.77 -18.76 2.74
N PRO A 435 23.86 -18.58 1.99
CA PRO A 435 24.17 -17.30 1.34
C PRO A 435 23.12 -16.97 0.29
N ILE A 436 22.58 -15.74 0.34
CA ILE A 436 21.54 -15.25 -0.59
C ILE A 436 22.02 -14.11 -1.49
N GLU A 437 23.25 -13.64 -1.27
CA GLU A 437 23.92 -12.63 -2.09
C GLU A 437 25.14 -13.24 -2.80
N PRO A 438 25.40 -12.85 -4.06
CA PRO A 438 26.65 -13.18 -4.72
C PRO A 438 27.83 -12.48 -4.01
N THR A 439 28.88 -13.23 -3.71
CA THR A 439 30.09 -12.69 -3.09
C THR A 439 30.96 -12.00 -4.13
N ASN A 440 30.96 -10.66 -4.15
CA ASN A 440 31.88 -9.85 -4.95
C ASN A 440 32.40 -8.64 -4.14
N ASN A 441 33.54 -8.10 -4.57
CA ASN A 441 34.17 -6.93 -3.93
C ASN A 441 33.63 -5.60 -4.49
N SER A 442 32.39 -5.60 -5.00
CA SER A 442 31.80 -4.47 -5.72
C SER A 442 30.71 -3.74 -4.92
N TYR A 443 30.58 -4.02 -3.62
CA TYR A 443 29.53 -3.44 -2.78
C TYR A 443 29.54 -1.90 -2.81
N ALA A 444 30.72 -1.29 -2.73
CA ALA A 444 30.87 0.16 -2.75
C ALA A 444 30.33 0.81 -4.04
N TYR A 445 30.51 0.14 -5.19
CA TYR A 445 29.94 0.61 -6.47
C TYR A 445 28.44 0.33 -6.56
N LYS A 446 27.98 -0.82 -6.07
CA LYS A 446 26.54 -1.17 -5.98
C LYS A 446 25.78 -0.13 -5.16
N ALA A 447 26.28 0.21 -3.97
CA ALA A 447 25.69 1.22 -3.10
C ALA A 447 25.71 2.61 -3.75
N TYR A 448 26.87 3.05 -4.25
CA TYR A 448 27.00 4.37 -4.87
C TYR A 448 26.09 4.57 -6.08
N LEU A 449 26.07 3.63 -7.04
CA LEU A 449 25.24 3.77 -8.24
C LEU A 449 23.75 3.76 -7.89
N ASN A 450 23.35 2.95 -6.91
CA ASN A 450 21.98 2.95 -6.40
C ASN A 450 21.59 4.31 -5.77
N ASP A 451 22.43 4.88 -4.91
CA ASP A 451 22.16 6.16 -4.25
C ASP A 451 22.22 7.34 -5.23
N LEU A 452 23.15 7.29 -6.18
CA LEU A 452 23.32 8.31 -7.19
C LEU A 452 22.10 8.39 -8.12
N LEU A 453 21.58 7.26 -8.58
CA LEU A 453 20.56 7.23 -9.64
C LEU A 453 19.12 7.28 -9.10
N ASN A 454 18.86 6.78 -7.89
CA ASN A 454 17.49 6.66 -7.37
C ASN A 454 17.00 7.86 -6.54
N TYR A 455 17.89 8.78 -6.18
CA TYR A 455 17.57 9.94 -5.34
C TYR A 455 17.74 11.29 -6.07
N GLY A 456 16.74 12.14 -5.92
CA GLY A 456 16.74 13.52 -6.39
C GLY A 456 17.52 14.48 -5.47
N GLU A 457 17.51 15.76 -5.81
CA GLU A 457 18.23 16.80 -5.05
C GLU A 457 17.76 16.90 -3.58
N ASP A 458 16.46 16.85 -3.32
CA ASP A 458 15.91 16.94 -1.96
C ASP A 458 16.46 15.83 -1.04
N ALA A 459 16.46 14.59 -1.53
CA ALA A 459 16.97 13.45 -0.76
C ALA A 459 18.49 13.50 -0.62
N LYS A 460 19.22 13.96 -1.65
CA LYS A 460 20.68 14.11 -1.61
C LYS A 460 21.13 15.21 -0.65
N SER A 461 20.37 16.30 -0.56
CA SER A 461 20.62 17.42 0.35
C SER A 461 20.09 17.21 1.77
N SER A 462 19.34 16.13 2.04
CA SER A 462 18.80 15.80 3.36
C SER A 462 19.18 14.38 3.81
N TYR A 463 18.39 13.37 3.43
CA TYR A 463 18.54 11.97 3.85
C TYR A 463 19.95 11.43 3.59
N LEU A 464 20.54 11.68 2.42
CA LEU A 464 21.88 11.15 2.08
C LEU A 464 23.04 11.94 2.71
N GLN A 465 22.78 13.04 3.44
CA GLN A 465 23.80 13.62 4.32
C GLN A 465 24.19 12.66 5.45
N THR A 466 23.29 11.75 5.86
CA THR A 466 23.55 10.72 6.88
C THR A 466 24.64 9.72 6.51
N ILE A 467 25.10 9.72 5.24
CA ILE A 467 26.16 8.86 4.72
C ILE A 467 27.31 9.65 4.06
N ASN A 468 27.35 10.97 4.27
CA ASN A 468 28.30 11.89 3.64
C ASN A 468 28.26 11.88 2.10
N GLU A 469 27.08 11.66 1.50
CA GLU A 469 26.92 11.83 0.07
C GLU A 469 26.84 13.31 -0.28
N VAL A 470 27.91 13.82 -0.88
CA VAL A 470 28.01 15.19 -1.37
C VAL A 470 28.60 15.14 -2.77
N LYS A 471 27.95 15.83 -3.71
CA LYS A 471 28.36 15.90 -5.10
C LYS A 471 29.78 16.45 -5.24
N VAL A 472 30.52 15.96 -6.23
CA VAL A 472 31.88 16.40 -6.53
C VAL A 472 31.81 17.47 -7.61
N ASP A 473 32.17 18.71 -7.28
CA ASP A 473 32.17 19.83 -8.25
C ASP A 473 33.51 19.99 -8.99
N ASN A 474 33.42 20.30 -10.29
CA ASN A 474 34.41 20.01 -11.34
C ASN A 474 35.75 20.76 -11.32
N VAL A 475 35.92 21.82 -10.53
CA VAL A 475 37.15 22.65 -10.63
C VAL A 475 38.08 22.52 -9.42
N PHE A 476 37.54 22.28 -8.22
CA PHE A 476 38.32 22.21 -6.97
C PHE A 476 37.88 21.08 -6.03
N ASN A 477 36.98 20.17 -6.46
CA ASN A 477 36.37 19.16 -5.61
C ASN A 477 35.80 19.78 -4.31
N GLN A 478 34.88 20.75 -4.47
CA GLN A 478 34.27 21.45 -3.34
C GLN A 478 33.58 20.48 -2.37
N GLY A 479 33.02 19.38 -2.88
CA GLY A 479 32.46 18.30 -2.07
C GLY A 479 33.46 17.69 -1.09
N LEU A 480 34.71 17.47 -1.49
CA LEU A 480 35.76 16.99 -0.57
C LEU A 480 36.07 18.02 0.52
N ILE A 481 36.10 19.32 0.18
CA ILE A 481 36.30 20.40 1.16
C ILE A 481 35.15 20.41 2.18
N GLN A 482 33.90 20.28 1.73
CA GLN A 482 32.73 20.22 2.61
C GLN A 482 32.78 19.00 3.53
N ARG A 483 33.05 17.81 2.98
CA ARG A 483 33.19 16.59 3.77
C ARG A 483 34.31 16.69 4.80
N ARG A 484 35.49 17.21 4.42
CA ARG A 484 36.59 17.46 5.34
C ARG A 484 36.19 18.42 6.46
N LYS A 485 35.52 19.53 6.14
CA LYS A 485 34.99 20.46 7.16
C LYS A 485 34.04 19.76 8.13
N HIS A 486 33.16 18.89 7.63
CA HIS A 486 32.27 18.11 8.49
C HIS A 486 33.05 17.19 9.44
N VAL A 487 34.12 16.54 8.97
CA VAL A 487 35.00 15.74 9.85
C VAL A 487 35.62 16.59 10.96
N LEU A 488 36.18 17.75 10.61
CA LEU A 488 36.81 18.65 11.59
C LEU A 488 35.80 19.20 12.59
N ASN A 489 34.62 19.63 12.14
CA ASN A 489 33.54 20.13 13.00
C ASN A 489 32.99 19.07 13.96
N SER A 490 33.16 17.78 13.63
CA SER A 490 32.73 16.66 14.47
C SER A 490 33.85 16.17 15.39
N ASN A 491 34.91 16.97 15.60
CA ASN A 491 36.12 16.58 16.33
C ASN A 491 36.70 15.25 15.83
N GLY A 492 36.63 15.02 14.51
CA GLY A 492 37.10 13.79 13.86
C GLY A 492 36.38 12.51 14.26
N ASN A 493 35.23 12.61 14.93
CA ASN A 493 34.33 11.49 15.20
C ASN A 493 33.02 11.65 14.41
N LEU A 494 32.80 10.78 13.44
CA LEU A 494 31.69 10.83 12.51
C LEU A 494 30.65 9.77 12.87
N GLU A 495 29.40 10.17 12.87
CA GLU A 495 28.26 9.28 13.10
C GLU A 495 27.50 9.08 11.79
N PHE A 496 27.23 7.81 11.45
CA PHE A 496 26.49 7.44 10.26
C PHE A 496 25.36 6.49 10.57
N LEU A 497 24.27 6.62 9.81
CA LEU A 497 23.18 5.66 9.79
C LEU A 497 22.86 5.35 8.33
N THR A 498 23.34 4.20 7.85
CA THR A 498 23.22 3.80 6.44
C THR A 498 22.29 2.61 6.25
N LYS A 499 21.69 2.51 5.07
CA LYS A 499 21.01 1.29 4.62
C LYS A 499 22.04 0.26 4.16
N ILE A 500 21.75 -1.03 4.35
CA ILE A 500 22.57 -2.09 3.76
C ILE A 500 22.09 -2.35 2.32
N HIS A 501 22.91 -2.02 1.33
CA HIS A 501 22.64 -2.24 -0.10
C HIS A 501 22.77 -3.71 -0.54
N CYS A 502 22.16 -4.64 0.17
CA CYS A 502 21.93 -6.01 -0.30
C CYS A 502 20.47 -6.17 -0.72
N ASP A 503 20.21 -7.01 -1.72
CA ASP A 503 18.97 -7.06 -2.50
C ASP A 503 17.77 -7.46 -1.63
N ILE A 504 17.99 -8.33 -0.65
CA ILE A 504 16.96 -8.75 0.32
C ILE A 504 16.47 -7.59 1.20
N PHE A 505 17.29 -6.57 1.47
CA PHE A 505 16.89 -5.36 2.20
C PHE A 505 16.13 -4.37 1.32
N ASN A 506 15.89 -4.69 0.05
CA ASN A 506 14.94 -3.95 -0.79
C ASN A 506 13.56 -4.61 -0.82
N SER A 507 13.40 -5.81 -0.23
CA SER A 507 12.09 -6.49 -0.19
C SER A 507 11.10 -5.76 0.71
N GLU A 508 9.92 -5.45 0.17
CA GLU A 508 8.81 -4.86 0.93
C GLU A 508 8.06 -5.89 1.79
N ARG A 509 8.34 -7.19 1.60
CA ARG A 509 7.72 -8.27 2.37
C ARG A 509 8.47 -8.49 3.68
N PHE A 510 7.74 -8.70 4.76
CA PHE A 510 8.34 -9.09 6.04
C PHE A 510 8.99 -10.46 5.93
N LEU A 511 10.25 -10.57 6.38
CA LEU A 511 10.88 -11.87 6.58
C LEU A 511 10.14 -12.61 7.69
N ILE A 512 9.72 -13.84 7.37
CA ILE A 512 8.93 -14.67 8.27
C ILE A 512 9.72 -15.02 9.53
N ASN A 513 8.99 -15.23 10.63
CA ASN A 513 9.54 -15.63 11.92
C ASN A 513 10.37 -16.93 11.83
N GLY A 514 11.30 -17.14 12.77
CA GLY A 514 12.13 -18.35 12.83
C GLY A 514 13.21 -18.49 11.75
N VAL A 515 13.60 -17.38 11.10
CA VAL A 515 14.72 -17.33 10.17
C VAL A 515 15.86 -16.52 10.78
N ASP A 516 17.02 -17.15 10.92
CA ASP A 516 18.26 -16.52 11.37
C ASP A 516 18.84 -15.64 10.26
N LEU A 517 19.29 -14.44 10.62
CA LEU A 517 19.97 -13.51 9.73
C LEU A 517 21.44 -13.36 10.17
N SER A 518 22.37 -13.73 9.30
CA SER A 518 23.80 -13.48 9.50
C SER A 518 24.29 -12.46 8.49
N ILE A 519 25.05 -11.46 8.96
CA ILE A 519 25.63 -10.41 8.13
C ILE A 519 27.13 -10.38 8.40
N LYS A 520 27.94 -10.56 7.36
CA LYS A 520 29.40 -10.44 7.43
C LYS A 520 29.86 -9.34 6.50
N ILE A 521 30.48 -8.32 7.06
CA ILE A 521 30.90 -7.11 6.35
C ILE A 521 32.42 -7.11 6.27
N LEU A 522 32.99 -6.97 5.08
CA LEU A 522 34.42 -6.80 4.87
C LEU A 522 34.74 -5.35 4.53
N ARG A 523 35.69 -4.77 5.28
CA ARG A 523 36.11 -3.39 5.11
C ARG A 523 36.88 -3.17 3.82
N ASN A 524 36.73 -2.00 3.25
CA ASN A 524 37.51 -1.52 2.13
C ASN A 524 38.84 -0.93 2.60
N ASP A 525 39.78 -0.78 1.67
CA ASP A 525 41.09 -0.21 1.97
C ASP A 525 40.98 1.31 2.15
N ASN A 526 41.78 1.89 3.06
CA ASN A 526 41.72 3.32 3.35
C ASN A 526 42.01 4.20 2.12
N SER A 527 42.85 3.71 1.18
CA SER A 527 43.14 4.40 -0.08
C SER A 527 41.95 4.48 -1.03
N PHE A 528 40.95 3.61 -0.87
CA PHE A 528 39.69 3.75 -1.59
C PHE A 528 38.81 4.81 -0.93
N CYS A 529 38.74 4.84 0.40
CA CYS A 529 37.77 5.64 1.15
C CYS A 529 38.22 7.09 1.44
N LEU A 530 39.51 7.40 1.35
CA LEU A 530 40.08 8.70 1.71
C LEU A 530 40.79 9.34 0.52
N MET A 531 40.70 10.67 0.44
CA MET A 531 41.51 11.48 -0.46
C MET A 531 42.49 12.37 0.32
N CYS A 532 43.77 12.28 0.00
CA CYS A 532 44.85 13.10 0.53
C CYS A 532 46.08 13.09 -0.40
N ASP A 533 47.00 14.03 -0.18
CA ASP A 533 48.34 13.97 -0.76
C ASP A 533 49.20 12.99 0.08
N PRO A 534 49.60 11.82 -0.44
CA PRO A 534 50.36 10.82 0.33
C PRO A 534 51.72 11.34 0.80
N SER A 535 52.26 12.37 0.16
CA SER A 535 53.52 13.00 0.56
C SER A 535 53.38 13.81 1.86
N ARG A 536 52.15 14.15 2.27
CA ARG A 536 51.85 14.99 3.45
C ARG A 536 51.44 14.19 4.69
N GLY A 537 51.37 12.87 4.60
CA GLY A 537 51.07 12.00 5.74
C GLY A 537 50.28 10.75 5.35
N LYS A 538 50.25 9.78 6.27
CA LYS A 538 49.42 8.57 6.16
C LYS A 538 48.22 8.67 7.09
N TYR A 539 47.08 8.19 6.63
CA TYR A 539 45.83 8.26 7.38
C TYR A 539 45.15 6.90 7.46
N ASN A 540 44.44 6.66 8.56
CA ASN A 540 43.76 5.41 8.82
C ASN A 540 42.32 5.68 9.29
N ILE A 541 41.42 4.75 8.98
CA ILE A 541 40.04 4.79 9.45
C ILE A 541 39.87 3.81 10.60
N ARG A 542 39.32 4.28 11.72
CA ARG A 542 38.92 3.45 12.86
C ARG A 542 37.40 3.47 12.98
N ILE A 543 36.78 2.29 13.03
CA ILE A 543 35.37 2.16 13.40
C ILE A 543 35.34 1.95 14.90
N ASN A 544 34.88 2.96 15.63
CA ASN A 544 34.81 2.96 17.09
C ASN A 544 33.62 2.12 17.58
N GLU A 545 32.49 2.22 16.89
CA GLU A 545 31.26 1.50 17.21
C GLU A 545 30.52 1.14 15.93
N ALA A 546 29.86 -0.02 15.95
CA ALA A 546 28.91 -0.44 14.92
C ALA A 546 27.69 -1.08 15.58
N LYS A 547 26.48 -0.75 15.12
CA LYS A 547 25.23 -1.37 15.58
C LYS A 547 24.33 -1.67 14.39
N LEU A 548 23.69 -2.82 14.40
CA LEU A 548 22.66 -3.18 13.44
C LEU A 548 21.30 -2.91 14.06
N ILE A 549 20.50 -2.06 13.43
CA ILE A 549 19.20 -1.62 13.92
C ILE A 549 18.12 -2.24 13.04
N ILE A 550 17.34 -3.17 13.60
CA ILE A 550 16.33 -3.94 12.88
C ILE A 550 14.94 -3.62 13.42
N ARG A 551 13.99 -3.36 12.52
CA ARG A 551 12.58 -3.29 12.86
C ARG A 551 11.96 -4.69 12.93
N ARG A 552 11.55 -5.09 14.14
CA ARG A 552 10.75 -6.29 14.38
C ARG A 552 9.26 -5.95 14.39
N VAL A 553 8.46 -6.86 13.86
CA VAL A 553 7.03 -6.69 13.70
C VAL A 553 6.31 -7.88 14.33
N ARG A 554 5.43 -7.59 15.30
CA ARG A 554 4.56 -8.59 15.90
C ARG A 554 3.28 -8.66 15.06
N ILE A 555 3.07 -9.83 14.45
CA ILE A 555 1.93 -10.11 13.59
C ILE A 555 0.83 -10.74 14.42
N SER A 556 -0.44 -10.44 14.12
CA SER A 556 -1.57 -11.02 14.84
C SER A 556 -1.59 -12.55 14.74
N PRO A 557 -1.99 -13.27 15.80
CA PRO A 557 -2.00 -14.74 15.81
C PRO A 557 -2.79 -15.36 14.65
N SER A 558 -3.91 -14.75 14.26
CA SER A 558 -4.73 -15.21 13.14
C SER A 558 -3.99 -15.20 11.80
N ILE A 559 -3.18 -14.16 11.56
CA ILE A 559 -2.37 -14.05 10.34
C ILE A 559 -1.17 -15.00 10.40
N MET A 560 -0.55 -15.17 11.57
CA MET A 560 0.52 -16.17 11.75
C MET A 560 0.02 -17.60 11.49
N PHE A 561 -1.17 -17.94 12.00
CA PHE A 561 -1.81 -19.23 11.74
C PHE A 561 -2.11 -19.41 10.25
N ALA A 562 -2.64 -18.39 9.58
CA ALA A 562 -2.89 -18.42 8.14
C ALA A 562 -1.60 -18.59 7.32
N HIS A 563 -0.52 -17.91 7.69
CA HIS A 563 0.79 -18.11 7.05
C HIS A 563 1.33 -19.54 7.26
N ASN A 564 1.19 -20.11 8.45
CA ASN A 564 1.61 -21.49 8.70
C ASN A 564 0.80 -22.51 7.87
N LEU A 565 -0.52 -22.33 7.73
CA LEU A 565 -1.34 -23.15 6.84
C LEU A 565 -0.94 -22.97 5.36
N ALA A 566 -0.62 -21.75 4.93
CA ALA A 566 -0.18 -21.49 3.56
C ALA A 566 1.17 -22.17 3.26
N LEU A 567 2.05 -22.23 4.25
CA LEU A 567 3.36 -22.90 4.16
C LEU A 567 3.26 -24.41 3.98
N GLU A 568 2.18 -25.05 4.44
CA GLU A 568 1.91 -26.48 4.16
C GLU A 568 1.67 -26.76 2.67
N LYS A 569 1.33 -25.73 1.88
CA LYS A 569 0.97 -25.85 0.46
C LYS A 569 1.98 -25.21 -0.48
N SER A 570 2.64 -24.14 -0.06
CA SER A 570 3.57 -23.37 -0.89
C SER A 570 4.61 -22.64 -0.05
N THR A 571 5.76 -22.32 -0.65
CA THR A 571 6.80 -21.52 -0.01
C THR A 571 6.38 -20.06 0.15
N ALA A 572 6.90 -19.40 1.19
CA ALA A 572 6.88 -17.94 1.27
C ALA A 572 7.86 -17.37 0.24
N LYS A 573 7.40 -16.45 -0.60
CA LYS A 573 8.18 -15.91 -1.73
C LYS A 573 8.56 -14.46 -1.49
N TYR A 574 9.82 -14.13 -1.75
CA TYR A 574 10.40 -12.81 -1.60
C TYR A 574 10.92 -12.36 -2.98
N PRO A 575 10.09 -11.65 -3.76
CA PRO A 575 10.55 -11.06 -5.02
C PRO A 575 11.58 -9.98 -4.71
N ILE A 576 12.72 -10.03 -5.40
CA ILE A 576 13.82 -9.08 -5.27
C ILE A 576 14.40 -8.76 -6.65
N LYS A 577 14.94 -7.54 -6.80
CA LYS A 577 15.83 -7.21 -7.92
C LYS A 577 17.24 -7.59 -7.51
N ARG A 578 17.79 -8.65 -8.10
CA ARG A 578 19.19 -9.04 -7.83
C ARG A 578 20.12 -8.13 -8.62
N VAL A 579 21.13 -7.61 -7.93
CA VAL A 579 22.10 -6.70 -8.54
C VAL A 579 23.49 -7.32 -8.54
N VAL A 580 24.10 -7.35 -9.73
CA VAL A 580 25.48 -7.80 -9.94
C VAL A 580 26.28 -6.67 -10.54
N VAL A 581 27.48 -6.43 -10.00
CA VAL A 581 28.43 -5.46 -10.56
C VAL A 581 29.65 -6.21 -11.05
N GLU A 582 29.86 -6.18 -12.36
CA GLU A 582 30.98 -6.79 -13.05
C GLU A 582 31.91 -5.73 -13.61
N ASN A 583 33.20 -6.06 -13.69
CA ASN A 583 34.19 -5.12 -14.17
C ASN A 583 35.05 -5.72 -15.28
N ALA A 584 35.45 -4.89 -16.24
CA ALA A 584 36.37 -5.26 -17.30
C ALA A 584 37.49 -4.22 -17.44
N ILE A 585 38.73 -4.67 -17.58
CA ILE A 585 39.90 -3.80 -17.76
C ILE A 585 40.05 -3.46 -19.24
N ILE A 586 40.26 -2.19 -19.54
CA ILE A 586 40.56 -1.66 -20.88
C ILE A 586 41.98 -1.08 -20.84
N SER A 587 42.87 -1.62 -21.65
CA SER A 587 44.26 -1.17 -21.70
C SER A 587 44.39 0.23 -22.31
N GLN A 588 45.48 0.90 -21.97
CA GLN A 588 45.83 2.22 -22.52
C GLN A 588 45.99 2.19 -24.05
N ASN A 589 45.77 3.34 -24.69
CA ASN A 589 45.96 3.60 -26.13
C ASN A 589 45.11 2.76 -27.09
N ILE A 590 44.10 2.03 -26.60
CA ILE A 590 43.15 1.29 -27.44
C ILE A 590 42.09 2.25 -28.01
N LEU A 591 41.74 2.09 -29.28
CA LEU A 591 40.72 2.89 -29.97
C LEU A 591 39.33 2.24 -30.00
N SER A 592 39.24 0.93 -29.78
CA SER A 592 37.98 0.19 -29.73
C SER A 592 38.03 -0.93 -28.70
N PHE A 593 36.95 -1.08 -27.94
CA PHE A 593 36.80 -2.14 -26.94
C PHE A 593 35.43 -2.79 -27.08
N SER A 594 35.37 -4.10 -26.88
CA SER A 594 34.11 -4.83 -26.80
C SER A 594 34.17 -5.91 -25.75
N THR A 595 33.10 -6.04 -24.98
CA THR A 595 32.92 -7.15 -24.02
C THR A 595 31.58 -7.82 -24.25
N ASN A 596 31.54 -9.14 -24.05
CA ASN A 596 30.35 -9.96 -24.21
C ASN A 596 29.94 -10.56 -22.88
N PHE A 597 28.65 -10.55 -22.61
CA PHE A 597 28.04 -11.17 -21.45
C PHE A 597 27.02 -12.20 -21.94
N ASN A 598 27.25 -13.46 -21.57
CA ASN A 598 26.31 -14.54 -21.83
C ASN A 598 25.46 -14.76 -20.58
N TYR A 599 24.15 -14.63 -20.72
CA TYR A 599 23.22 -14.75 -19.61
C TYR A 599 22.25 -15.92 -19.80
N LYS A 600 22.05 -16.71 -18.73
CA LYS A 600 20.92 -17.64 -18.62
C LYS A 600 19.62 -16.89 -18.35
N ILE A 601 19.71 -15.80 -17.59
CA ILE A 601 18.60 -14.89 -17.32
C ILE A 601 19.03 -13.50 -17.75
N PHE A 602 18.37 -12.95 -18.77
CA PHE A 602 18.70 -11.64 -19.31
C PHE A 602 18.43 -10.53 -18.25
N PRO A 603 19.34 -9.56 -18.08
CA PRO A 603 19.12 -8.46 -17.15
C PRO A 603 17.97 -7.57 -17.63
N ASN A 604 17.24 -6.99 -16.68
CA ASN A 604 16.23 -5.97 -16.94
C ASN A 604 16.83 -4.60 -17.15
N ARG A 605 18.00 -4.34 -16.57
CA ARG A 605 18.66 -3.05 -16.63
C ARG A 605 20.16 -3.22 -16.58
N ILE A 606 20.87 -2.41 -17.36
CA ILE A 606 22.30 -2.23 -17.21
C ILE A 606 22.63 -0.76 -17.01
N VAL A 607 23.60 -0.51 -16.14
CA VAL A 607 24.18 0.79 -15.86
C VAL A 607 25.68 0.61 -15.97
N PHE A 608 26.36 1.43 -16.76
CA PHE A 608 27.81 1.31 -16.87
C PHE A 608 28.51 2.65 -17.06
N GLY A 609 29.78 2.68 -16.65
CA GLY A 609 30.64 3.83 -16.80
C GLY A 609 32.11 3.43 -16.72
N LEU A 610 32.99 4.39 -17.04
CA LEU A 610 34.43 4.19 -17.09
C LEU A 610 35.10 4.97 -15.97
N VAL A 611 36.05 4.33 -15.28
CA VAL A 611 36.90 4.96 -14.26
C VAL A 611 38.36 4.57 -14.51
N GLU A 612 39.32 5.31 -13.97
CA GLU A 612 40.72 4.87 -14.03
C GLU A 612 40.92 3.59 -13.19
N ASN A 613 41.71 2.63 -13.69
CA ASN A 613 41.90 1.34 -13.01
C ASN A 613 42.48 1.50 -11.59
N ILE A 614 43.40 2.46 -11.41
CA ILE A 614 43.97 2.78 -10.10
C ILE A 614 42.94 3.44 -9.16
N SER A 615 41.98 4.17 -9.72
CA SER A 615 40.88 4.75 -8.93
C SER A 615 39.93 3.67 -8.43
N HIS A 616 39.57 2.71 -9.29
CA HIS A 616 38.75 1.56 -8.92
C HIS A 616 39.40 0.67 -7.84
N THR A 617 40.72 0.48 -7.94
CA THR A 617 41.46 -0.32 -6.95
C THR A 617 41.66 0.44 -5.63
N GLY A 618 41.63 1.78 -5.67
CA GLY A 618 41.77 2.68 -4.52
C GLY A 618 43.12 3.39 -4.53
N ASP A 619 43.09 4.72 -4.61
CA ASP A 619 44.26 5.60 -4.59
C ASP A 619 43.92 6.91 -3.87
N TYR A 620 44.80 7.36 -2.97
CA TYR A 620 44.55 8.54 -2.14
C TYR A 620 44.40 9.85 -2.93
N GLN A 621 44.86 9.93 -4.18
CA GLN A 621 44.75 11.13 -4.99
C GLN A 621 43.55 11.09 -5.94
N LYS A 622 42.86 9.95 -6.07
CA LYS A 622 41.78 9.76 -7.05
C LYS A 622 40.47 9.35 -6.38
N ASN A 623 39.37 9.80 -6.98
CA ASN A 623 38.04 9.43 -6.52
C ASN A 623 37.54 8.22 -7.33
N PRO A 624 37.19 7.07 -6.69
CA PRO A 624 36.71 5.87 -7.37
C PRO A 624 35.41 6.09 -8.15
N TYR A 625 34.67 7.16 -7.84
CA TYR A 625 33.37 7.50 -8.42
C TYR A 625 33.43 8.61 -9.48
N ASN A 626 34.63 8.99 -9.93
CA ASN A 626 34.81 9.93 -11.03
C ASN A 626 34.68 9.20 -12.39
N PHE A 627 33.45 9.13 -12.91
CA PHE A 627 33.11 8.50 -14.18
C PHE A 627 33.43 9.42 -15.36
N GLN A 628 34.64 9.30 -15.90
CA GLN A 628 35.12 10.18 -16.98
C GLN A 628 34.68 9.68 -18.36
N ASN A 629 34.59 10.60 -19.31
CA ASN A 629 34.24 10.26 -20.70
C ASN A 629 35.40 9.63 -21.50
N PHE A 630 36.66 9.79 -21.07
CA PHE A 630 37.87 9.27 -21.72
C PHE A 630 37.95 9.46 -23.26
N ASN A 631 37.38 10.55 -23.79
CA ASN A 631 37.29 10.80 -25.24
C ASN A 631 36.51 9.73 -26.03
N LEU A 632 35.54 9.07 -25.39
CA LEU A 632 34.57 8.19 -26.06
C LEU A 632 33.95 8.90 -27.28
N SER A 633 34.00 8.22 -28.42
CA SER A 633 33.42 8.67 -29.70
C SER A 633 32.15 7.92 -30.06
N SER A 634 32.03 6.65 -29.68
CA SER A 634 30.76 5.93 -29.77
C SER A 634 30.59 4.87 -28.70
N VAL A 635 29.33 4.60 -28.35
CA VAL A 635 28.89 3.51 -27.47
C VAL A 635 27.74 2.78 -28.15
N ASP A 636 27.82 1.46 -28.23
CA ASP A 636 26.82 0.61 -28.85
C ASP A 636 26.59 -0.63 -27.98
N VAL A 637 25.43 -0.70 -27.35
CA VAL A 637 24.98 -1.89 -26.63
C VAL A 637 24.24 -2.75 -27.64
N LYS A 638 24.62 -4.02 -27.80
CA LYS A 638 23.93 -4.95 -28.70
C LYS A 638 23.32 -6.11 -27.94
N ILE A 639 22.11 -6.49 -28.34
CA ILE A 639 21.43 -7.70 -27.92
C ILE A 639 21.38 -8.64 -29.12
N ASP A 640 21.94 -9.84 -28.96
CA ASP A 640 22.00 -10.87 -30.01
C ASP A 640 22.56 -10.35 -31.35
N GLY A 641 23.53 -9.44 -31.27
CA GLY A 641 24.21 -8.82 -32.41
C GLY A 641 23.52 -7.59 -33.01
N GLN A 642 22.33 -7.21 -32.54
CA GLN A 642 21.61 -6.01 -32.98
C GLN A 642 21.75 -4.87 -31.98
N SER A 643 22.04 -3.66 -32.47
CA SER A 643 22.14 -2.46 -31.63
C SER A 643 20.83 -2.17 -30.89
N TYR A 644 20.96 -1.98 -29.59
CA TYR A 644 19.89 -1.78 -28.64
C TYR A 644 19.85 -0.30 -28.24
N THR A 645 18.67 0.29 -28.45
CA THR A 645 18.32 1.72 -28.34
C THR A 645 18.64 2.59 -29.58
N TYR A 646 17.65 3.37 -30.02
CA TYR A 646 17.63 4.24 -31.22
C TYR A 646 17.98 3.60 -32.58
N GLY A 647 18.08 2.27 -32.65
CA GLY A 647 18.40 1.53 -33.87
C GLY A 647 19.82 1.77 -34.42
N SER A 648 20.71 2.43 -33.64
CA SER A 648 22.08 2.76 -34.06
C SER A 648 22.99 3.12 -32.87
N GLU A 649 24.31 3.06 -33.07
CA GLU A 649 25.31 3.47 -32.09
C GLU A 649 25.10 4.91 -31.59
N LEU A 650 25.35 5.15 -30.29
CA LEU A 650 25.40 6.50 -29.74
C LEU A 650 26.71 7.17 -30.13
N LYS A 651 26.64 8.12 -31.06
CA LYS A 651 27.79 8.98 -31.42
C LYS A 651 27.98 10.10 -30.41
N LEU A 652 29.21 10.26 -29.95
CA LEU A 652 29.60 11.17 -28.87
C LEU A 652 30.70 12.12 -29.35
N ASN A 653 30.53 13.39 -29.05
CA ASN A 653 31.59 14.38 -29.17
C ASN A 653 31.48 15.39 -28.02
N PHE A 654 32.25 15.13 -26.96
CA PHE A 654 32.27 15.96 -25.76
C PHE A 654 32.91 17.34 -25.98
N GLN A 655 33.81 17.49 -26.97
CA GLN A 655 34.42 18.77 -27.31
C GLN A 655 33.38 19.74 -27.89
N ASN A 656 32.56 19.26 -28.83
CA ASN A 656 31.50 20.03 -29.48
C ASN A 656 30.15 19.99 -28.73
N ASN A 657 30.15 19.46 -27.50
CA ASN A 657 28.95 19.27 -26.67
C ASN A 657 27.82 18.40 -27.29
N ASN A 658 28.17 17.52 -28.22
CA ASN A 658 27.26 16.58 -28.87
C ASN A 658 27.24 15.23 -28.12
N TYR A 659 26.58 15.20 -26.98
CA TYR A 659 26.39 13.99 -26.15
C TYR A 659 25.00 13.93 -25.52
N LEU A 660 24.05 14.74 -26.01
CA LEU A 660 22.72 14.88 -25.39
C LEU A 660 21.95 13.56 -25.34
N ARG A 661 22.06 12.71 -26.37
CA ARG A 661 21.44 11.38 -26.37
C ARG A 661 22.00 10.47 -25.28
N ALA A 662 23.31 10.52 -25.05
CA ALA A 662 23.93 9.78 -23.96
C ALA A 662 23.52 10.33 -22.58
N TYR A 663 23.46 11.65 -22.42
CA TYR A 663 22.92 12.24 -21.20
C TYR A 663 21.45 11.85 -20.96
N ASN A 664 20.64 11.75 -22.02
CA ASN A 664 19.25 11.35 -21.91
C ASN A 664 19.09 9.93 -21.36
N THR A 665 20.07 9.04 -21.60
CA THR A 665 20.01 7.66 -21.10
C THR A 665 19.86 7.58 -19.58
N LEU A 666 20.40 8.56 -18.82
CA LEU A 666 20.24 8.63 -17.37
C LEU A 666 18.79 8.68 -16.89
N PHE A 667 17.87 9.06 -17.77
CA PHE A 667 16.44 9.20 -17.48
C PHE A 667 15.60 8.08 -18.08
N ASP A 668 16.18 7.20 -18.89
CA ASP A 668 15.50 6.08 -19.54
C ASP A 668 15.13 4.95 -18.56
N ASN A 669 14.95 5.24 -17.26
CA ASN A 669 14.74 4.22 -16.22
C ASN A 669 14.31 4.76 -14.85
N ILE A 670 13.73 5.96 -14.81
CA ILE A 670 13.21 6.51 -13.55
C ILE A 670 11.72 6.14 -13.48
N ASP A 671 11.37 5.12 -12.67
CA ASP A 671 9.99 4.75 -12.30
C ASP A 671 9.17 5.87 -11.66
N LYS A 672 9.82 6.98 -11.36
CA LYS A 672 9.16 8.20 -10.92
C LYS A 672 8.80 8.97 -12.19
N PRO A 673 7.58 9.50 -12.33
CA PRO A 673 7.26 10.39 -13.45
C PRO A 673 8.41 11.37 -13.63
N ILE A 674 9.05 11.29 -14.81
CA ILE A 674 10.33 11.92 -15.21
C ILE A 674 10.41 13.41 -14.82
N PHE A 675 9.27 14.02 -14.53
CA PHE A 675 9.07 15.42 -14.24
C PHE A 675 9.10 15.82 -12.75
N ILE A 676 9.22 14.89 -11.79
CA ILE A 676 9.04 15.26 -10.36
C ILE A 676 10.35 15.31 -9.54
N THR A 677 11.30 14.38 -9.70
CA THR A 677 12.43 14.30 -8.73
C THR A 677 13.85 14.32 -9.33
N GLY A 678 14.03 14.05 -10.62
CA GLY A 678 15.36 13.98 -11.26
C GLY A 678 16.37 13.06 -10.54
N ASN A 679 17.65 13.15 -10.92
CA ASN A 679 18.77 12.45 -10.26
C ASN A 679 19.91 13.39 -9.83
N ASN A 680 19.70 14.72 -9.89
CA ASN A 680 20.71 15.74 -9.56
C ASN A 680 22.04 15.65 -10.35
N ILE A 681 22.01 15.06 -11.55
CA ILE A 681 23.12 15.09 -12.50
C ILE A 681 22.73 16.07 -13.62
N THR A 682 23.44 17.18 -13.73
CA THR A 682 23.23 18.12 -14.84
C THR A 682 23.98 17.66 -16.09
N ARG A 683 23.66 18.25 -17.24
CA ARG A 683 24.38 18.01 -18.50
C ARG A 683 25.88 18.33 -18.38
N GLU A 684 26.23 19.34 -17.60
CA GLU A 684 27.63 19.74 -17.34
C GLU A 684 28.35 18.65 -16.52
N ASP A 685 27.69 18.15 -15.47
CA ASP A 685 28.24 17.08 -14.62
C ASP A 685 28.46 15.79 -15.40
N PHE A 686 27.51 15.45 -16.27
CA PHE A 686 27.61 14.28 -17.13
C PHE A 686 28.91 14.27 -17.95
N LYS A 687 29.28 15.41 -18.53
CA LYS A 687 30.54 15.57 -19.28
C LYS A 687 31.77 15.46 -18.37
N ASN A 688 31.65 15.89 -17.12
CA ASN A 688 32.75 16.15 -16.21
C ASN A 688 32.73 15.20 -15.00
N GLY A 689 32.75 13.88 -15.21
CA GLY A 689 32.90 12.92 -14.11
C GLY A 689 31.64 12.17 -13.69
N TYR A 690 30.52 12.39 -14.38
CA TYR A 690 29.29 11.61 -14.25
C TYR A 690 28.85 10.99 -15.60
N THR A 691 29.80 10.59 -16.45
CA THR A 691 29.53 9.94 -17.73
C THR A 691 29.11 8.49 -17.50
N ILE A 692 27.83 8.28 -17.21
CA ILE A 692 27.23 6.97 -16.91
C ILE A 692 26.09 6.70 -17.92
N PHE A 693 26.08 5.51 -18.49
CA PHE A 693 25.06 5.09 -19.44
C PHE A 693 24.07 4.15 -18.75
N VAL A 694 22.77 4.37 -18.96
CA VAL A 694 21.71 3.54 -18.39
C VAL A 694 20.84 3.01 -19.53
N TYR A 695 20.63 1.70 -19.58
CA TYR A 695 19.78 1.07 -20.57
C TYR A 695 18.71 0.24 -19.88
N ASP A 696 17.45 0.57 -20.13
CA ASP A 696 16.33 -0.30 -19.81
C ASP A 696 16.28 -1.42 -20.82
N LEU A 697 16.47 -2.65 -20.35
CA LEU A 697 16.42 -3.86 -21.15
C LEU A 697 15.07 -4.59 -21.03
N SER A 698 14.15 -4.04 -20.22
CA SER A 698 12.81 -4.59 -20.06
C SER A 698 12.05 -4.59 -21.39
N PRO A 699 11.25 -5.64 -21.70
CA PRO A 699 10.46 -5.71 -22.93
C PRO A 699 9.45 -4.56 -23.10
N ASP A 700 8.98 -3.99 -22.00
CA ASP A 700 7.99 -2.92 -21.94
C ASP A 700 8.60 -1.52 -21.73
N LEU A 701 9.93 -1.43 -21.60
CA LEU A 701 10.66 -0.19 -21.28
C LEU A 701 10.07 0.51 -20.05
N CYS A 702 9.61 -0.32 -19.10
CA CYS A 702 9.07 0.11 -17.84
C CYS A 702 9.78 -0.68 -16.74
N SER A 703 10.44 0.04 -15.85
CA SER A 703 10.84 -0.51 -14.57
C SER A 703 9.60 -0.71 -13.67
N GLY A 704 9.67 -1.61 -12.69
CA GLY A 704 8.58 -1.86 -11.73
C GLY A 704 7.96 -3.26 -11.79
N GLU A 705 6.77 -3.39 -11.18
CA GLU A 705 5.94 -4.60 -11.27
C GLU A 705 5.05 -4.51 -12.52
N PRO A 706 4.92 -5.58 -13.33
CA PRO A 706 5.21 -6.98 -13.01
C PRO A 706 6.58 -7.52 -13.50
N PHE A 707 6.92 -8.74 -13.08
CA PHE A 707 8.08 -9.49 -13.59
C PHE A 707 8.05 -9.64 -15.11
N ASN A 708 9.21 -9.46 -15.74
CA ASN A 708 9.37 -9.65 -17.17
C ASN A 708 9.62 -11.12 -17.53
N LEU A 709 9.30 -11.49 -18.78
CA LEU A 709 9.56 -12.82 -19.29
C LEU A 709 11.07 -13.08 -19.30
N LEU A 710 11.51 -14.16 -18.65
CA LEU A 710 12.91 -14.58 -18.65
C LEU A 710 13.34 -14.91 -20.09
N LYS A 711 14.34 -14.18 -20.57
CA LYS A 711 14.98 -14.42 -21.87
C LYS A 711 16.40 -14.91 -21.62
N THR A 712 16.91 -15.75 -22.52
CA THR A 712 18.35 -15.98 -22.67
C THR A 712 18.84 -15.10 -23.81
N GLY A 713 20.04 -14.56 -23.70
CA GLY A 713 20.58 -13.73 -24.76
C GLY A 713 22.04 -13.38 -24.53
N ASN A 714 22.69 -12.93 -25.60
CA ASN A 714 24.00 -12.32 -25.53
C ASN A 714 23.85 -10.80 -25.48
N LEU A 715 24.46 -10.18 -24.49
CA LEU A 715 24.62 -8.74 -24.42
C LEU A 715 26.08 -8.40 -24.70
N SER A 716 26.31 -7.44 -25.59
CA SER A 716 27.66 -6.93 -25.85
C SER A 716 27.69 -5.42 -25.74
N ILE A 717 28.77 -4.90 -25.16
CA ILE A 717 29.01 -3.46 -25.05
C ILE A 717 30.21 -3.14 -25.92
N HIS A 718 30.00 -2.35 -26.96
CA HIS A 718 31.04 -1.85 -27.87
C HIS A 718 31.28 -0.37 -27.59
N MET A 719 32.55 0.01 -27.49
CA MET A 719 32.98 1.39 -27.27
C MET A 719 34.09 1.75 -28.24
N THR A 720 34.05 2.95 -28.77
CA THR A 720 35.14 3.54 -29.56
C THR A 720 35.63 4.83 -28.93
N PHE A 721 36.92 5.13 -29.11
CA PHE A 721 37.57 6.30 -28.57
C PHE A 721 38.17 7.15 -29.70
N SER A 722 37.91 8.46 -29.66
CA SER A 722 38.56 9.42 -30.58
C SER A 722 40.07 9.55 -30.30
N LYS A 723 40.46 9.29 -29.05
CA LYS A 723 41.84 9.16 -28.59
C LYS A 723 41.87 8.11 -27.49
N GLY A 724 42.71 7.08 -27.64
CA GLY A 724 42.81 6.01 -26.66
C GLY A 724 43.20 6.53 -25.26
N PRO A 725 42.72 5.90 -24.19
CA PRO A 725 42.96 6.36 -22.82
C PRO A 725 44.45 6.28 -22.49
N SER A 726 44.99 7.30 -21.83
CA SER A 726 46.44 7.36 -21.55
C SER A 726 46.90 6.40 -20.46
N ASN A 727 46.00 5.99 -19.56
CA ASN A 727 46.22 4.99 -18.53
C ASN A 727 45.20 3.85 -18.72
N PRO A 728 45.45 2.65 -18.16
CA PRO A 728 44.43 1.60 -18.09
C PRO A 728 43.18 2.09 -17.34
N ILE A 729 42.01 1.80 -17.90
CA ILE A 729 40.71 2.16 -17.33
C ILE A 729 39.89 0.90 -17.05
N GLN A 730 38.85 1.03 -16.23
CA GLN A 730 37.97 -0.04 -15.83
C GLN A 730 36.54 0.32 -16.21
N LEU A 731 35.91 -0.57 -16.97
CA LEU A 731 34.48 -0.58 -17.21
C LEU A 731 33.80 -1.20 -16.01
N VAL A 732 32.93 -0.44 -15.34
CA VAL A 732 32.07 -0.92 -14.25
C VAL A 732 30.68 -1.11 -14.82
N VAL A 733 30.14 -2.33 -14.75
CA VAL A 733 28.82 -2.71 -15.28
C VAL A 733 27.95 -3.21 -14.15
N TYR A 734 27.00 -2.38 -13.74
CA TYR A 734 25.94 -2.70 -12.81
C TYR A 734 24.74 -3.28 -13.57
N GLN A 735 24.24 -4.42 -13.14
CA GLN A 735 23.24 -5.21 -13.85
C GLN A 735 22.14 -5.64 -12.87
N GLU A 736 20.88 -5.52 -13.29
CA GLU A 736 19.73 -5.89 -12.46
C GLU A 736 18.94 -7.03 -13.08
N PHE A 737 18.57 -8.01 -12.27
CA PHE A 737 17.85 -9.21 -12.65
C PHE A 737 16.64 -9.41 -11.76
N ASP A 738 15.58 -10.00 -12.29
CA ASP A 738 14.48 -10.50 -11.47
C ASP A 738 14.87 -11.79 -10.76
N SER A 739 14.64 -11.87 -9.45
CA SER A 739 14.87 -13.08 -8.67
C SER A 739 13.85 -13.24 -7.55
N ILE A 740 13.73 -14.46 -7.04
CA ILE A 740 12.85 -14.82 -5.93
C ILE A 740 13.66 -15.63 -4.94
N ILE A 741 13.59 -15.24 -3.66
CA ILE A 741 14.00 -16.09 -2.54
C ILE A 741 12.77 -16.78 -2.00
N GLU A 742 12.85 -18.09 -1.76
CA GLU A 742 11.76 -18.87 -1.21
C GLU A 742 12.13 -19.45 0.16
N ILE A 743 11.15 -19.51 1.06
CA ILE A 743 11.30 -20.09 2.40
C ILE A 743 10.16 -21.08 2.63
N ASP A 744 10.49 -22.33 2.96
CA ASP A 744 9.49 -23.39 3.15
C ASP A 744 8.95 -23.46 4.59
N GLN A 745 8.06 -24.44 4.82
CA GLN A 745 7.46 -24.69 6.13
C GLN A 745 8.51 -24.95 7.23
N ASN A 746 9.61 -25.61 6.89
CA ASN A 746 10.71 -25.92 7.80
C ASN A 746 11.74 -24.80 7.90
N ARG A 747 11.47 -23.63 7.31
CA ARG A 747 12.38 -22.49 7.20
C ARG A 747 13.66 -22.81 6.45
N VAL A 748 13.63 -23.81 5.57
CA VAL A 748 14.69 -24.02 4.58
C VAL A 748 14.57 -22.92 3.54
N VAL A 749 15.66 -22.19 3.37
CA VAL A 749 15.77 -21.11 2.39
C VAL A 749 16.24 -21.70 1.07
N SER A 750 15.67 -21.23 -0.03
CA SER A 750 16.18 -21.50 -1.38
C SER A 750 16.26 -20.19 -2.16
N SER A 751 17.31 -20.07 -2.96
CA SER A 751 17.57 -18.90 -3.81
C SER A 751 18.34 -19.38 -5.03
N ASP A 752 17.86 -19.03 -6.21
CA ASP A 752 18.63 -19.26 -7.43
C ASP A 752 19.70 -18.19 -7.54
N LEU A 753 20.98 -18.50 -7.32
CA LEU A 753 22.10 -17.57 -7.50
C LEU A 753 22.73 -17.64 -8.90
N SER A 754 22.27 -18.57 -9.75
CA SER A 754 22.89 -18.86 -11.04
C SER A 754 22.34 -17.97 -12.16
N LEU A 755 22.83 -16.73 -12.22
CA LEU A 755 22.46 -15.77 -13.26
C LEU A 755 23.16 -16.02 -14.62
N LYS A 756 24.24 -16.82 -14.62
CA LYS A 756 25.10 -17.15 -15.77
C LYS A 756 25.15 -18.64 -16.07
#